data_AF-A0A849PZZ3-F1
#
_entry.id   AF-A0A849PZZ3-F1
#
_cell.length_a   1.000
_cell.length_b   1.000
_cell.length_c   1.000
_cell.angle_alpha   90.00
_cell.angle_beta   90.00
_cell.angle_gamma   90.00
#
_symmetry.space_group_name_H-M   'P 1'
#
loop_
_entity.id
_entity.type
_entity.pdbx_description
1 polymer ?
#
loop_
_entity_poly.entity_id
_entity_poly.type
_entity_poly.pdbx_seq_one_letter_code
_entity_poly.pdbx_strand_id
1 'polypeptide(L)'
;MKSVSGLSLSTWAGLDGTNMLAIITRQRSRAVRRILPPANKCTYYYNNPPGRKLGCAMHDPRNRFIGFFPSDGNGIWRPRHFSYYHKNEPRARVFIQSIRVARQMRVIARLLILALMAAMLVANLPLPLVSTPGAEGLGNEPDGSGTFIVGEGGEGLTFSSHLATASDVLDLIDRCGVYDPAVNYNVMFGQFGTGLAPGTMEDYADLVGNVNFVDDVSIAPGGELPAAIDHSTEPYLPIADSQGGQGSCAAWAVSYYTNGYIQAKDNDYTEAHNGSNKSHLMSPAWVYNKINYGVDSGSNWYRNMAVISSVGNADWETMPYNWQDLYGWGDEAAWRNAPKHRVESLYDLTSPTNTQVIKAWLAAGYVLPMAFDAGEYHHLGDDIITAAEYNSNAANHANTIVGYNDSITADGEAGAFLIMNSWGETWSGNGLYWMTYDCLAELRWAVMRVYDKVDYEPELLGTLHQSTVGSKESTVYMGTTSGDYSYRRPLWWAGTYAYPEFMALDITELVEDVSLADFYLTFGSGTTVATIDSFEVEWYLNGYDPGNPTFTATSSDTPKTAPATLYAAFTGVHIDQTVPERNTWHRDNVTINGTATGAIPREIIREDFEGRWTSEWTTEDTDAVGGKDTWGVSMARTRNG
;
A
#
# COMPACT_ATOMS: atom_id res chain seq x y z
N MET A 1 -18.95 22.06 45.90
CA MET A 1 -18.77 22.56 47.29
C MET A 1 -17.54 21.90 47.91
N LYS A 2 -16.60 22.71 48.43
CA LYS A 2 -15.42 22.40 49.30
C LYS A 2 -14.32 21.51 48.67
N SER A 3 -13.02 21.80 48.72
CA SER A 3 -12.24 22.92 49.28
C SER A 3 -10.83 22.92 48.66
N VAL A 4 -10.30 24.13 48.55
CA VAL A 4 -9.01 24.60 47.99
C VAL A 4 -7.80 24.24 48.87
N SER A 5 -6.61 24.26 48.25
CA SER A 5 -5.29 24.73 48.75
C SER A 5 -4.20 23.66 48.60
N GLY A 6 -3.07 23.89 47.94
CA GLY A 6 -2.38 25.10 47.57
C GLY A 6 -0.90 24.88 47.92
N LEU A 7 0.03 25.02 46.98
CA LEU A 7 1.45 25.20 47.25
C LEU A 7 2.11 25.83 46.02
N SER A 8 2.54 27.08 46.21
CA SER A 8 3.19 27.97 45.26
C SER A 8 4.67 27.65 45.05
N LEU A 9 5.17 28.01 43.86
CA LEU A 9 6.59 28.20 43.61
C LEU A 9 7.16 29.27 44.56
N SER A 10 8.14 28.89 45.38
CA SER A 10 9.30 29.72 45.75
C SER A 10 10.11 29.01 46.84
N THR A 11 11.23 28.40 46.46
CA THR A 11 12.51 28.38 47.21
C THR A 11 13.49 27.46 46.49
N TRP A 12 14.01 27.95 45.36
CA TRP A 12 15.37 27.61 44.96
C TRP A 12 16.27 28.69 45.56
N ALA A 13 17.06 28.34 46.56
CA ALA A 13 18.27 29.08 46.91
C ALA A 13 19.19 28.21 47.76
N GLY A 14 20.23 27.68 47.10
CA GLY A 14 21.47 27.20 47.73
C GLY A 14 21.43 25.80 48.31
N LEU A 15 22.09 24.85 47.64
CA LEU A 15 22.92 23.79 48.24
C LEU A 15 23.56 22.92 47.12
N ASP A 16 24.88 22.76 47.20
CA ASP A 16 25.76 22.10 46.22
C ASP A 16 25.48 20.59 46.01
N GLY A 17 25.73 20.14 44.78
CA GLY A 17 25.35 18.83 44.21
C GLY A 17 25.98 17.57 44.84
N THR A 18 26.84 17.69 45.85
CA THR A 18 27.50 16.55 46.50
C THR A 18 26.77 16.03 47.75
N ASN A 19 25.83 16.80 48.33
CA ASN A 19 25.10 16.39 49.54
C ASN A 19 23.70 15.79 49.29
N MET A 20 23.12 15.95 48.09
CA MET A 20 21.84 15.30 47.75
C MET A 20 21.95 13.78 47.54
N LEU A 21 23.13 13.29 47.14
CA LEU A 21 23.35 11.87 46.88
C LEU A 21 23.42 11.03 48.17
N ALA A 22 23.86 11.62 49.29
CA ALA A 22 23.97 10.92 50.57
C ALA A 22 22.61 10.70 51.27
N ILE A 23 21.64 11.62 51.09
CA ILE A 23 20.31 11.51 51.70
C ILE A 23 19.42 10.53 50.92
N ILE A 24 19.50 10.52 49.59
CA ILE A 24 18.74 9.60 48.74
C ILE A 24 19.23 8.14 48.90
N THR A 25 20.54 7.94 49.13
CA THR A 25 21.11 6.58 49.28
C THR A 25 20.82 5.96 50.66
N ARG A 26 20.64 6.77 51.72
CA ARG A 26 20.25 6.27 53.06
C ARG A 26 18.75 6.01 53.23
N GLN A 27 17.87 6.68 52.49
CA GLN A 27 16.43 6.34 52.53
C GLN A 27 16.07 5.11 51.68
N ARG A 28 16.79 4.84 50.58
CA ARG A 28 16.52 3.66 49.73
C ARG A 28 16.90 2.32 50.38
N SER A 29 17.91 2.29 51.26
CA SER A 29 18.30 1.04 51.95
C SER A 29 17.33 0.62 53.07
N ARG A 30 16.54 1.54 53.64
CA ARG A 30 15.48 1.19 54.62
C ARG A 30 14.14 0.81 53.97
N ALA A 31 13.82 1.32 52.79
CA ALA A 31 12.58 0.96 52.08
C ALA A 31 12.65 -0.45 51.44
N VAL A 32 13.82 -0.88 50.99
CA VAL A 32 14.00 -2.19 50.32
C VAL A 32 13.87 -3.39 51.28
N ARG A 33 14.04 -3.21 52.60
CA ARG A 33 13.80 -4.28 53.59
C ARG A 33 12.34 -4.44 54.03
N ARG A 34 11.42 -3.58 53.58
CA ARG A 34 9.99 -3.62 54.00
C ARG A 34 8.99 -4.03 52.91
N ILE A 35 9.46 -4.40 51.71
CA ILE A 35 8.60 -4.83 50.59
C ILE A 35 9.03 -6.21 50.08
N LEU A 36 9.04 -7.22 50.96
CA LEU A 36 9.02 -8.62 50.51
C LEU A 36 7.98 -9.36 51.37
N PRO A 37 6.87 -9.83 50.78
CA PRO A 37 5.98 -10.75 51.48
C PRO A 37 6.70 -12.11 51.69
N PRO A 38 6.28 -12.92 52.67
CA PRO A 38 6.84 -14.25 52.85
C PRO A 38 6.68 -15.07 51.57
N ALA A 39 7.70 -15.87 51.27
CA ALA A 39 7.67 -16.84 50.19
C ALA A 39 6.39 -17.69 50.29
N ASN A 40 5.49 -17.60 49.29
CA ASN A 40 4.51 -18.64 48.87
C ASN A 40 3.28 -18.12 48.07
N LYS A 41 3.39 -17.12 47.19
CA LYS A 41 2.32 -16.87 46.20
C LYS A 41 2.87 -16.68 44.79
N CYS A 42 2.85 -17.78 44.03
CA CYS A 42 2.91 -17.78 42.57
C CYS A 42 1.48 -17.65 42.04
N THR A 43 1.21 -16.70 41.15
CA THR A 43 -0.16 -16.42 40.68
C THR A 43 -0.52 -17.12 39.37
N TYR A 44 0.47 -17.49 38.53
CA TYR A 44 0.23 -18.22 37.27
C TYR A 44 1.46 -19.07 36.88
N TYR A 45 1.20 -20.30 36.41
CA TYR A 45 2.22 -21.20 35.84
C TYR A 45 1.95 -21.40 34.35
N TYR A 46 3.00 -21.40 33.53
CA TYR A 46 2.90 -21.70 32.10
C TYR A 46 3.61 -23.02 31.79
N ASN A 47 2.92 -23.91 31.06
CA ASN A 47 3.40 -25.24 30.64
C ASN A 47 3.50 -25.28 29.11
N ASN A 48 4.66 -25.66 28.57
CA ASN A 48 4.79 -26.14 27.20
C ASN A 48 6.12 -26.93 27.06
N PRO A 49 6.16 -28.25 26.73
CA PRO A 49 5.07 -29.22 26.48
C PRO A 49 4.43 -29.77 27.77
N PRO A 50 3.40 -30.65 27.72
CA PRO A 50 2.65 -31.08 28.91
C PRO A 50 3.54 -31.84 29.90
N GLY A 51 3.71 -31.31 31.11
CA GLY A 51 4.34 -32.02 32.24
C GLY A 51 5.60 -31.41 32.86
N ARG A 52 6.14 -30.29 32.36
CA ARG A 52 7.27 -29.58 33.01
C ARG A 52 6.94 -28.11 33.32
N LYS A 53 7.10 -27.72 34.59
CA LYS A 53 6.95 -26.33 35.06
C LYS A 53 8.24 -25.52 34.77
N LEU A 54 8.19 -24.59 33.81
CA LEU A 54 9.38 -23.83 33.35
C LEU A 54 9.61 -22.48 34.07
N GLY A 55 8.60 -21.89 34.72
CA GLY A 55 8.77 -20.63 35.45
C GLY A 55 7.49 -20.10 36.11
N CYS A 56 7.62 -18.98 36.83
CA CYS A 56 6.52 -18.31 37.53
C CYS A 56 6.51 -16.80 37.25
N ALA A 57 5.30 -16.23 37.09
CA ALA A 57 5.05 -14.79 37.05
C ALA A 57 4.70 -14.27 38.45
N MET A 58 5.36 -13.21 38.90
CA MET A 58 5.09 -12.59 40.20
C MET A 58 4.50 -11.19 40.08
N HIS A 59 3.54 -10.90 40.97
CA HIS A 59 2.84 -9.61 41.06
C HIS A 59 2.99 -9.01 42.47
N ASP A 60 2.96 -7.68 42.57
CA ASP A 60 2.94 -6.98 43.87
C ASP A 60 1.57 -7.09 44.56
N PRO A 61 1.43 -6.71 45.85
CA PRO A 61 0.14 -6.73 46.56
C PRO A 61 -0.96 -5.83 45.96
N ARG A 62 -0.64 -5.02 44.94
CA ARG A 62 -1.57 -4.19 44.16
C ARG A 62 -1.73 -4.73 42.73
N ASN A 63 -1.38 -6.00 42.53
CA ASN A 63 -1.51 -6.78 41.31
C ASN A 63 -0.67 -6.33 40.10
N ARG A 64 0.39 -5.54 40.31
CA ARG A 64 1.27 -5.08 39.21
C ARG A 64 2.37 -6.09 38.91
N PHE A 65 2.60 -6.35 37.62
CA PHE A 65 3.57 -7.33 37.15
C PHE A 65 5.02 -6.92 37.51
N ILE A 66 5.77 -7.85 38.13
CA ILE A 66 7.14 -7.62 38.61
C ILE A 66 8.18 -8.27 37.67
N GLY A 67 7.86 -9.40 37.04
CA GLY A 67 8.76 -10.11 36.11
C GLY A 67 8.56 -11.62 36.09
N PHE A 68 9.23 -12.30 35.14
CA PHE A 68 9.29 -13.76 35.03
C PHE A 68 10.59 -14.30 35.64
N PHE A 69 10.51 -15.42 36.37
CA PHE A 69 11.68 -16.09 36.94
C PHE A 69 11.75 -17.57 36.50
N PRO A 70 12.94 -18.06 36.06
CA PRO A 70 13.13 -19.44 35.60
C PRO A 70 13.29 -20.43 36.76
N SER A 71 12.59 -21.56 36.70
CA SER A 71 12.66 -22.64 37.69
C SER A 71 14.06 -23.26 37.74
N ASP A 72 14.68 -23.34 38.94
CA ASP A 72 15.95 -24.05 39.15
C ASP A 72 15.77 -25.56 39.37
N GLY A 73 14.58 -26.09 39.07
CA GLY A 73 14.28 -27.53 39.08
C GLY A 73 14.09 -28.14 40.47
N ASN A 74 14.43 -27.44 41.57
CA ASN A 74 14.34 -27.94 42.94
C ASN A 74 13.38 -27.15 43.85
N GLY A 75 12.62 -26.20 43.30
CA GLY A 75 11.50 -25.58 44.01
C GLY A 75 11.89 -24.63 45.16
N ILE A 76 13.12 -24.10 45.19
CA ILE A 76 13.56 -23.13 46.21
C ILE A 76 14.22 -21.90 45.53
N TRP A 77 13.48 -20.80 45.48
CA TRP A 77 13.92 -19.54 44.88
C TRP A 77 14.86 -18.75 45.83
N ARG A 78 16.11 -18.46 45.43
CA ARG A 78 17.05 -17.62 46.19
C ARG A 78 17.61 -16.45 45.37
N PRO A 79 17.76 -15.23 45.94
CA PRO A 79 18.37 -14.10 45.24
C PRO A 79 19.90 -14.21 45.27
N ARG A 80 20.58 -14.18 44.11
CA ARG A 80 22.04 -13.92 44.04
C ARG A 80 22.32 -12.44 43.80
N HIS A 81 23.36 -11.94 44.47
CA HIS A 81 23.82 -10.56 44.49
C HIS A 81 24.24 -10.02 43.12
N PHE A 82 23.76 -8.81 42.79
CA PHE A 82 24.32 -7.97 41.73
C PHE A 82 25.65 -7.36 42.20
N SER A 83 26.76 -7.75 41.57
CA SER A 83 28.02 -7.00 41.60
C SER A 83 28.17 -6.19 40.31
N TYR A 84 28.71 -4.98 40.46
CA TYR A 84 28.93 -3.96 39.43
C TYR A 84 29.61 -4.50 38.16
N TYR A 85 29.03 -4.24 36.98
CA TYR A 85 29.67 -4.46 35.67
C TYR A 85 30.18 -3.13 35.09
N HIS A 86 31.44 -3.14 34.64
CA HIS A 86 32.14 -2.02 33.99
C HIS A 86 31.71 -1.84 32.51
N LYS A 87 31.95 -0.63 31.99
CA LYS A 87 31.29 -0.01 30.84
C LYS A 87 31.63 -0.51 29.41
N ASN A 88 32.38 -1.59 29.20
CA ASN A 88 32.83 -2.00 27.86
C ASN A 88 32.55 -3.48 27.53
N GLU A 89 31.28 -3.89 27.47
CA GLU A 89 30.89 -5.15 26.82
C GLU A 89 29.59 -5.01 25.97
N PRO A 90 29.44 -5.79 24.87
CA PRO A 90 28.31 -5.70 23.92
C PRO A 90 26.92 -5.90 24.54
N ARG A 91 26.85 -6.58 25.69
CA ARG A 91 25.59 -6.86 26.42
C ARG A 91 25.00 -5.64 27.13
N ALA A 92 25.79 -4.57 27.36
CA ALA A 92 25.29 -3.33 27.96
C ALA A 92 24.50 -2.44 26.98
N ARG A 93 24.77 -2.55 25.66
CA ARG A 93 24.02 -1.81 24.61
C ARG A 93 22.58 -2.32 24.45
N VAL A 94 22.39 -3.64 24.51
CA VAL A 94 21.06 -4.28 24.46
C VAL A 94 20.19 -3.89 25.66
N PHE A 95 20.79 -3.68 26.84
CA PHE A 95 20.07 -3.27 28.06
C PHE A 95 19.65 -1.78 28.04
N ILE A 96 20.42 -0.89 27.42
CA ILE A 96 20.07 0.54 27.30
C ILE A 96 19.00 0.77 26.21
N GLN A 97 19.01 -0.04 25.14
CA GLN A 97 18.01 0.01 24.07
C GLN A 97 16.64 -0.52 24.54
N SER A 98 16.63 -1.58 25.35
CA SER A 98 15.41 -2.13 25.96
C SER A 98 14.78 -1.21 27.02
N ILE A 99 15.55 -0.37 27.71
CA ILE A 99 15.01 0.69 28.61
C ILE A 99 14.34 1.84 27.82
N ARG A 100 14.82 2.15 26.60
CA ARG A 100 14.19 3.14 25.70
C ARG A 100 12.88 2.61 25.11
N VAL A 101 12.86 1.36 24.65
CA VAL A 101 11.64 0.67 24.17
C VAL A 101 10.62 0.50 25.29
N ALA A 102 11.03 0.13 26.51
CA ALA A 102 10.12 0.04 27.66
C ALA A 102 9.58 1.41 28.13
N ARG A 103 10.29 2.52 27.85
CA ARG A 103 9.76 3.88 28.07
C ARG A 103 8.75 4.29 27.00
N GLN A 104 8.98 3.95 25.74
CA GLN A 104 8.01 4.18 24.65
C GLN A 104 6.75 3.33 24.81
N MET A 105 6.88 2.05 25.19
CA MET A 105 5.73 1.18 25.47
C MET A 105 4.92 1.63 26.70
N ARG A 106 5.54 2.31 27.68
CA ARG A 106 4.80 2.92 28.81
C ARG A 106 4.04 4.18 28.42
N VAL A 107 4.43 4.88 27.36
CA VAL A 107 3.70 6.02 26.80
C VAL A 107 2.52 5.52 25.96
N ILE A 108 2.74 4.51 25.11
CA ILE A 108 1.70 3.87 24.31
C ILE A 108 0.65 3.18 25.19
N ALA A 109 1.06 2.45 26.24
CA ALA A 109 0.12 1.85 27.18
C ALA A 109 -0.68 2.90 27.99
N ARG A 110 -0.14 4.10 28.22
CA ARG A 110 -0.90 5.19 28.87
C ARG A 110 -1.92 5.81 27.92
N LEU A 111 -1.61 5.92 26.64
CA LEU A 111 -2.55 6.39 25.60
C LEU A 111 -3.68 5.38 25.39
N LEU A 112 -3.38 4.08 25.34
CA LEU A 112 -4.39 3.01 25.24
C LEU A 112 -5.29 2.94 26.49
N ILE A 113 -4.74 3.11 27.69
CA ILE A 113 -5.53 3.15 28.94
C ILE A 113 -6.39 4.42 29.02
N LEU A 114 -5.94 5.55 28.48
CA LEU A 114 -6.75 6.77 28.36
C LEU A 114 -7.89 6.59 27.35
N ALA A 115 -7.65 5.93 26.21
CA ALA A 115 -8.68 5.58 25.23
C ALA A 115 -9.72 4.59 25.80
N LEU A 116 -9.29 3.57 26.56
CA LEU A 116 -10.18 2.63 27.25
C LEU A 116 -10.98 3.27 28.39
N MET A 117 -10.37 4.21 29.14
CA MET A 117 -11.10 4.97 30.17
C MET A 117 -12.09 5.98 29.57
N ALA A 118 -11.78 6.55 28.41
CA ALA A 118 -12.73 7.38 27.65
C ALA A 118 -13.91 6.53 27.14
N ALA A 119 -13.66 5.33 26.59
CA ALA A 119 -14.72 4.41 26.15
C ALA A 119 -15.62 3.92 27.29
N MET A 120 -15.05 3.68 28.49
CA MET A 120 -15.82 3.23 29.66
C MET A 120 -16.63 4.35 30.35
N LEU A 121 -16.28 5.63 30.16
CA LEU A 121 -17.07 6.76 30.68
C LEU A 121 -18.30 7.10 29.82
N VAL A 122 -18.33 6.65 28.55
CA VAL A 122 -19.44 6.92 27.61
C VAL A 122 -20.62 5.96 27.82
N ALA A 123 -20.42 4.83 28.50
CA ALA A 123 -21.43 3.78 28.63
C ALA A 123 -22.56 4.03 29.66
N ASN A 124 -22.69 5.22 30.26
CA ASN A 124 -23.68 5.45 31.33
C ASN A 124 -24.28 6.86 31.43
N LEU A 125 -24.44 7.58 30.31
CA LEU A 125 -25.24 8.82 30.28
C LEU A 125 -26.14 8.88 29.02
N PRO A 126 -27.34 9.49 29.12
CA PRO A 126 -28.30 9.51 28.02
C PRO A 126 -27.76 10.34 26.86
N LEU A 127 -27.87 9.76 25.65
CA LEU A 127 -27.36 10.26 24.38
C LEU A 127 -27.74 11.74 24.12
N PRO A 128 -26.76 12.62 23.88
CA PRO A 128 -26.94 13.76 23.01
C PRO A 128 -26.46 13.44 21.59
N LEU A 129 -26.98 14.18 20.61
CA LEU A 129 -26.65 14.10 19.18
C LEU A 129 -25.15 13.83 18.92
N VAL A 130 -24.89 12.87 18.04
CA VAL A 130 -23.57 12.61 17.46
C VAL A 130 -23.08 13.88 16.77
N SER A 131 -22.04 14.50 17.33
CA SER A 131 -21.18 15.42 16.60
C SER A 131 -20.15 14.58 15.83
N THR A 132 -19.96 14.92 14.56
CA THR A 132 -18.91 14.42 13.66
C THR A 132 -17.55 14.31 14.38
N PRO A 133 -16.74 13.26 14.10
CA PRO A 133 -15.38 13.18 14.61
C PRO A 133 -14.59 14.39 14.09
N GLY A 134 -13.93 15.13 15.00
CA GLY A 134 -13.07 16.24 14.62
C GLY A 134 -11.81 15.75 13.91
N ALA A 135 -11.26 16.59 13.02
CA ALA A 135 -10.07 16.34 12.19
C ALA A 135 -8.76 16.00 12.94
N GLU A 136 -8.77 15.90 14.28
CA GLU A 136 -7.58 15.66 15.11
C GLU A 136 -6.96 14.25 14.98
N GLY A 137 -7.60 13.34 14.22
CA GLY A 137 -7.13 11.97 13.97
C GLY A 137 -6.70 11.68 12.53
N LEU A 138 -6.89 12.61 11.59
CA LEU A 138 -6.40 12.53 10.22
C LEU A 138 -5.05 13.28 10.17
N GLY A 139 -4.06 12.77 9.44
CA GLY A 139 -2.67 13.24 9.50
C GLY A 139 -2.47 14.75 9.29
N ASN A 140 -1.28 15.26 9.61
CA ASN A 140 -0.97 16.67 9.39
C ASN A 140 -1.00 16.99 7.88
N GLU A 141 -1.78 18.02 7.52
CA GLU A 141 -1.75 18.69 6.23
C GLU A 141 -0.30 19.00 5.83
N PRO A 142 0.14 18.69 4.60
CA PRO A 142 1.31 19.35 4.04
C PRO A 142 1.05 20.86 4.04
N ASP A 143 2.05 21.68 4.36
CA ASP A 143 1.90 23.12 4.14
C ASP A 143 1.67 23.35 2.64
N GLY A 144 0.46 23.80 2.28
CA GLY A 144 0.03 23.79 0.89
C GLY A 144 -1.48 23.91 0.72
N SER A 145 -2.06 25.01 1.19
CA SER A 145 -3.38 25.42 0.71
C SER A 145 -3.34 25.62 -0.82
N GLY A 146 -3.97 24.73 -1.57
CA GLY A 146 -4.34 24.97 -2.97
C GLY A 146 -3.22 24.83 -4.00
N THR A 147 -2.47 23.72 -4.00
CA THR A 147 -1.74 23.32 -5.21
C THR A 147 -2.72 22.85 -6.28
N PHE A 148 -3.21 23.79 -7.08
CA PHE A 148 -3.83 23.50 -8.38
C PHE A 148 -2.78 22.86 -9.27
N ILE A 149 -2.87 21.54 -9.49
CA ILE A 149 -2.12 20.92 -10.59
C ILE A 149 -2.93 21.20 -11.85
N VAL A 150 -2.54 22.25 -12.58
CA VAL A 150 -2.97 22.45 -13.97
C VAL A 150 -2.29 21.37 -14.82
N GLY A 151 -2.95 20.23 -14.96
CA GLY A 151 -2.54 19.21 -15.93
C GLY A 151 -3.04 19.59 -17.32
N GLU A 152 -2.14 19.61 -18.32
CA GLU A 152 -2.54 19.60 -19.73
C GLU A 152 -3.17 18.23 -20.02
N GLY A 153 -4.51 18.16 -20.03
CA GLY A 153 -5.27 16.93 -20.25
C GLY A 153 -5.29 16.43 -21.70
N GLY A 154 -4.29 16.79 -22.51
CA GLY A 154 -4.43 16.80 -23.96
C GLY A 154 -5.30 17.97 -24.45
N GLU A 155 -5.29 18.19 -25.78
CA GLU A 155 -5.91 19.30 -26.54
C GLU A 155 -6.79 20.30 -25.75
N GLY A 156 -6.17 21.29 -25.12
CA GLY A 156 -6.89 22.45 -24.57
C GLY A 156 -7.72 22.20 -23.31
N LEU A 157 -7.54 21.08 -22.60
CA LEU A 157 -8.16 20.83 -21.30
C LEU A 157 -7.22 21.21 -20.15
N THR A 158 -7.74 21.93 -19.16
CA THR A 158 -7.02 22.30 -17.94
C THR A 158 -7.88 21.97 -16.73
N PHE A 159 -7.47 20.96 -15.97
CA PHE A 159 -8.15 20.55 -14.74
C PHE A 159 -7.69 21.40 -13.56
N SER A 160 -8.63 21.75 -12.68
CA SER A 160 -8.34 22.31 -11.36
C SER A 160 -8.58 21.24 -10.31
N SER A 161 -7.56 20.93 -9.54
CA SER A 161 -7.61 19.89 -8.51
C SER A 161 -6.88 20.33 -7.25
N HIS A 162 -7.13 19.62 -6.16
CA HIS A 162 -6.36 19.72 -4.92
C HIS A 162 -6.07 18.32 -4.38
N LEU A 163 -4.99 18.16 -3.61
CA LEU A 163 -4.78 16.93 -2.86
C LEU A 163 -5.85 16.81 -1.79
N ALA A 164 -6.40 15.62 -1.61
CA ALA A 164 -7.47 15.35 -0.66
C ALA A 164 -7.11 15.89 0.72
N THR A 165 -8.01 16.70 1.29
CA THR A 165 -7.87 17.26 2.62
C THR A 165 -8.59 16.40 3.65
N ALA A 166 -8.37 16.68 4.93
CA ALA A 166 -9.17 16.07 5.98
C ALA A 166 -10.68 16.37 5.83
N SER A 167 -11.05 17.51 5.22
CA SER A 167 -12.45 17.87 5.00
C SER A 167 -13.11 16.99 3.94
N ASP A 168 -12.42 16.74 2.83
CA ASP A 168 -12.94 15.91 1.73
C ASP A 168 -13.14 14.48 2.20
N VAL A 169 -12.19 13.98 3.00
CA VAL A 169 -12.27 12.65 3.60
C VAL A 169 -13.44 12.54 4.60
N LEU A 170 -13.70 13.59 5.40
CA LEU A 170 -14.86 13.61 6.29
C LEU A 170 -16.18 13.64 5.52
N ASP A 171 -16.25 14.34 4.39
CA ASP A 171 -17.41 14.31 3.48
C ASP A 171 -17.62 12.92 2.88
N LEU A 172 -16.54 12.26 2.42
CA LEU A 172 -16.61 10.88 1.95
C LEU A 172 -17.12 9.93 3.04
N ILE A 173 -16.63 10.06 4.28
CA ILE A 173 -17.08 9.24 5.41
C ILE A 173 -18.57 9.45 5.70
N ASP A 174 -19.05 10.70 5.67
CA ASP A 174 -20.46 11.02 5.88
C ASP A 174 -21.36 10.42 4.77
N ARG A 175 -20.90 10.50 3.52
CA ARG A 175 -21.65 10.06 2.34
C ARG A 175 -21.61 8.55 2.12
N CYS A 176 -20.46 7.93 2.32
CA CYS A 176 -20.20 6.53 1.95
C CYS A 176 -20.24 5.60 3.17
N GLY A 177 -20.06 6.13 4.39
CA GLY A 177 -19.89 5.36 5.61
C GLY A 177 -18.48 4.79 5.79
N VAL A 178 -18.33 3.93 6.80
CA VAL A 178 -17.06 3.27 7.15
C VAL A 178 -17.28 1.76 7.12
N TYR A 179 -16.28 1.02 6.64
CA TYR A 179 -16.29 -0.43 6.62
C TYR A 179 -16.57 -1.03 8.00
N ASP A 180 -17.60 -1.88 8.09
CA ASP A 180 -17.92 -2.67 9.26
C ASP A 180 -17.66 -4.16 8.96
N PRO A 181 -16.68 -4.80 9.62
CA PRO A 181 -16.39 -6.23 9.40
C PRO A 181 -17.52 -7.17 9.83
N ALA A 182 -18.55 -6.68 10.55
CA ALA A 182 -19.74 -7.45 10.88
C ALA A 182 -20.82 -7.42 9.77
N VAL A 183 -20.70 -6.53 8.79
CA VAL A 183 -21.62 -6.40 7.67
C VAL A 183 -21.13 -7.26 6.50
N ASN A 184 -22.05 -8.02 5.92
CA ASN A 184 -21.81 -8.65 4.62
C ASN A 184 -22.23 -7.70 3.51
N TYR A 185 -21.27 -7.14 2.78
CA TYR A 185 -21.58 -6.23 1.67
C TYR A 185 -21.93 -6.98 0.37
N ASN A 186 -21.80 -8.32 0.33
CA ASN A 186 -22.35 -9.09 -0.77
C ASN A 186 -23.87 -9.25 -0.65
N VAL A 187 -24.61 -8.29 -1.21
CA VAL A 187 -26.07 -8.33 -1.32
C VAL A 187 -26.45 -8.99 -2.64
N MET A 188 -27.31 -10.01 -2.58
CA MET A 188 -27.71 -10.79 -3.75
C MET A 188 -28.95 -10.21 -4.44
N PHE A 189 -28.88 -10.04 -5.76
CA PHE A 189 -30.00 -9.73 -6.64
C PHE A 189 -30.22 -10.88 -7.62
N GLY A 190 -31.15 -11.77 -7.29
CA GLY A 190 -31.34 -13.02 -8.01
C GLY A 190 -30.08 -13.91 -7.91
N GLN A 191 -29.42 -14.17 -9.03
CA GLN A 191 -28.18 -14.95 -9.09
C GLN A 191 -26.91 -14.09 -9.01
N PHE A 192 -27.05 -12.76 -9.04
CA PHE A 192 -25.93 -11.84 -9.11
C PHE A 192 -25.60 -11.26 -7.74
N GLY A 193 -24.31 -11.24 -7.41
CA GLY A 193 -23.79 -10.57 -6.22
C GLY A 193 -23.64 -9.07 -6.46
N THR A 194 -23.50 -8.35 -5.35
CA THR A 194 -23.02 -6.96 -5.28
C THR A 194 -21.90 -6.93 -4.25
N GLY A 195 -21.24 -5.81 -4.00
CA GLY A 195 -20.08 -5.85 -3.10
C GLY A 195 -19.25 -4.60 -3.06
N LEU A 196 -19.83 -3.45 -3.41
CA LEU A 196 -19.19 -2.19 -3.10
C LEU A 196 -19.33 -1.95 -1.60
N ALA A 197 -18.20 -1.92 -0.90
CA ALA A 197 -18.12 -1.67 0.53
C ALA A 197 -17.39 -0.35 0.78
N PRO A 198 -17.74 0.44 1.82
CA PRO A 198 -17.00 1.64 2.21
C PRO A 198 -15.52 1.36 2.55
N GLY A 199 -14.73 2.43 2.57
CA GLY A 199 -13.35 2.39 3.07
C GLY A 199 -13.28 2.12 4.58
N THR A 200 -12.18 1.52 5.03
CA THR A 200 -11.83 1.57 6.45
C THR A 200 -11.38 2.98 6.84
N MET A 201 -11.30 3.29 8.14
CA MET A 201 -10.69 4.56 8.59
C MET A 201 -9.21 4.69 8.15
N GLU A 202 -8.49 3.58 8.00
CA GLU A 202 -7.12 3.57 7.47
C GLU A 202 -7.13 3.95 5.99
N ASP A 203 -8.01 3.32 5.19
CA ASP A 203 -8.15 3.64 3.77
C ASP A 203 -8.46 5.14 3.57
N TYR A 204 -9.36 5.69 4.37
CA TYR A 204 -9.72 7.12 4.32
C TYR A 204 -8.58 8.03 4.75
N ALA A 205 -7.84 7.67 5.80
CA ALA A 205 -6.69 8.44 6.25
C ALA A 205 -5.57 8.46 5.20
N ASP A 206 -5.40 7.36 4.46
CA ASP A 206 -4.41 7.24 3.39
C ASP A 206 -4.73 8.11 2.17
N LEU A 207 -5.98 8.57 1.99
CA LEU A 207 -6.33 9.50 0.91
C LEU A 207 -5.68 10.89 1.11
N VAL A 208 -5.61 11.35 2.37
CA VAL A 208 -5.18 12.71 2.70
C VAL A 208 -3.76 12.96 2.20
N GLY A 209 -3.60 13.92 1.29
CA GLY A 209 -2.31 14.28 0.69
C GLY A 209 -1.79 13.31 -0.39
N ASN A 210 -2.49 12.22 -0.71
CA ASN A 210 -2.03 11.20 -1.66
C ASN A 210 -2.95 11.01 -2.88
N VAL A 211 -4.17 11.54 -2.85
CA VAL A 211 -5.17 11.42 -3.93
C VAL A 211 -5.60 12.82 -4.36
N ASN A 212 -5.80 13.05 -5.66
CA ASN A 212 -6.34 14.34 -6.12
C ASN A 212 -7.87 14.29 -6.14
N PHE A 213 -8.49 15.35 -5.61
CA PHE A 213 -9.86 15.71 -5.91
C PHE A 213 -9.89 16.73 -7.03
N VAL A 214 -10.56 16.40 -8.13
CA VAL A 214 -10.73 17.29 -9.28
C VAL A 214 -12.04 18.04 -9.12
N ASP A 215 -11.93 19.36 -9.01
CA ASP A 215 -13.05 20.24 -8.71
C ASP A 215 -13.75 20.73 -9.98
N ASP A 216 -12.98 20.99 -11.04
CA ASP A 216 -13.47 21.58 -12.27
C ASP A 216 -12.52 21.31 -13.44
N VAL A 217 -13.03 21.55 -14.65
CA VAL A 217 -12.27 21.52 -15.90
C VAL A 217 -12.56 22.78 -16.71
N SER A 218 -11.50 23.43 -17.15
CA SER A 218 -11.56 24.54 -18.09
C SER A 218 -11.18 24.05 -19.48
N ILE A 219 -11.99 24.46 -20.47
CA ILE A 219 -11.79 24.16 -21.89
C ILE A 219 -11.24 25.42 -22.56
N ALA A 220 -10.22 25.26 -23.41
CA ALA A 220 -9.59 26.36 -24.12
C ALA A 220 -10.63 27.19 -24.92
N PRO A 221 -10.43 28.52 -25.06
CA PRO A 221 -11.36 29.38 -25.78
C PRO A 221 -11.65 28.87 -27.20
N GLY A 222 -12.93 28.63 -27.51
CA GLY A 222 -13.38 28.10 -28.80
C GLY A 222 -13.31 26.58 -28.93
N GLY A 223 -12.87 25.87 -27.89
CA GLY A 223 -13.01 24.42 -27.75
C GLY A 223 -14.35 24.06 -27.12
N GLU A 224 -14.90 22.92 -27.53
CA GLU A 224 -16.06 22.28 -26.94
C GLU A 224 -15.75 20.78 -26.80
N LEU A 225 -16.26 20.15 -25.75
CA LEU A 225 -16.23 18.69 -25.67
C LEU A 225 -17.15 18.11 -26.77
N PRO A 226 -16.84 16.92 -27.31
CA PRO A 226 -17.76 16.23 -28.22
C PRO A 226 -19.17 16.13 -27.62
N ALA A 227 -20.22 16.19 -28.44
CA ALA A 227 -21.58 16.06 -27.94
C ALA A 227 -21.92 14.61 -27.51
N ALA A 228 -21.13 13.64 -27.95
CA ALA A 228 -21.24 12.25 -27.56
C ALA A 228 -19.88 11.55 -27.67
N ILE A 229 -19.63 10.62 -26.75
CA ILE A 229 -18.52 9.67 -26.76
C ILE A 229 -19.08 8.29 -26.41
N ASP A 230 -18.63 7.26 -27.10
CA ASP A 230 -19.07 5.89 -26.85
C ASP A 230 -17.91 4.90 -26.99
N HIS A 231 -17.20 4.66 -25.88
CA HIS A 231 -16.12 3.67 -25.85
C HIS A 231 -16.64 2.24 -25.90
N SER A 232 -17.94 2.00 -25.73
CA SER A 232 -18.51 0.63 -25.85
C SER A 232 -18.43 0.08 -27.27
N THR A 233 -18.26 0.94 -28.27
CA THR A 233 -18.07 0.55 -29.67
C THR A 233 -16.61 0.40 -30.07
N GLU A 234 -15.68 0.74 -29.19
CA GLU A 234 -14.25 0.61 -29.47
C GLU A 234 -13.78 -0.84 -29.31
N PRO A 235 -12.77 -1.25 -30.10
CA PRO A 235 -12.25 -2.62 -30.03
C PRO A 235 -11.51 -2.94 -28.72
N TYR A 236 -11.28 -1.94 -27.87
CA TYR A 236 -10.49 -2.07 -26.66
C TYR A 236 -11.34 -2.23 -25.40
N LEU A 237 -12.63 -1.84 -25.40
CA LEU A 237 -13.46 -2.04 -24.22
C LEU A 237 -13.73 -3.54 -24.06
N PRO A 238 -13.37 -4.16 -22.92
CA PRO A 238 -13.62 -5.57 -22.67
C PRO A 238 -15.09 -5.94 -22.87
N ILE A 239 -15.34 -7.11 -23.46
CA ILE A 239 -16.69 -7.67 -23.64
C ILE A 239 -17.46 -7.67 -22.30
N ALA A 240 -18.77 -7.43 -22.33
CA ALA A 240 -19.56 -7.55 -21.12
C ALA A 240 -19.51 -9.00 -20.58
N ASP A 241 -19.19 -9.21 -19.31
CA ASP A 241 -19.15 -10.54 -18.69
C ASP A 241 -19.70 -10.46 -17.25
N SER A 242 -19.79 -11.60 -16.57
CA SER A 242 -20.58 -11.74 -15.35
C SER A 242 -19.75 -12.09 -14.12
N GLN A 243 -19.92 -11.29 -13.07
CA GLN A 243 -19.36 -11.57 -11.75
C GLN A 243 -20.00 -12.78 -11.04
N GLY A 244 -21.14 -13.27 -11.54
CA GLY A 244 -21.92 -14.30 -10.87
C GLY A 244 -22.38 -13.88 -9.47
N GLY A 245 -22.40 -14.82 -8.52
CA GLY A 245 -22.84 -14.56 -7.15
C GLY A 245 -21.77 -13.97 -6.21
N GLN A 246 -20.55 -13.74 -6.70
CA GLN A 246 -19.46 -13.20 -5.89
C GLN A 246 -19.61 -11.69 -5.71
N GLY A 247 -19.24 -11.18 -4.54
CA GLY A 247 -19.32 -9.76 -4.22
C GLY A 247 -18.19 -8.91 -4.82
N SER A 248 -17.83 -9.16 -6.07
CA SER A 248 -16.62 -8.62 -6.71
C SER A 248 -16.88 -7.45 -7.66
N CYS A 249 -18.07 -6.83 -7.65
CA CYS A 249 -18.43 -5.77 -8.60
C CYS A 249 -17.40 -4.63 -8.65
N ALA A 250 -16.82 -4.23 -7.51
CA ALA A 250 -15.79 -3.20 -7.47
C ALA A 250 -14.49 -3.64 -8.17
N ALA A 251 -14.12 -4.92 -8.06
CA ALA A 251 -13.00 -5.48 -8.82
C ALA A 251 -13.33 -5.58 -10.31
N TRP A 252 -14.57 -5.90 -10.69
CA TRP A 252 -14.98 -5.86 -12.09
C TRP A 252 -14.88 -4.46 -12.71
N ALA A 253 -15.38 -3.43 -12.02
CA ALA A 253 -15.28 -2.06 -12.51
C ALA A 253 -13.81 -1.60 -12.65
N VAL A 254 -12.98 -1.83 -11.62
CA VAL A 254 -11.61 -1.31 -11.58
C VAL A 254 -10.61 -2.19 -12.36
N SER A 255 -10.63 -3.50 -12.16
CA SER A 255 -9.68 -4.44 -12.78
C SER A 255 -10.13 -4.83 -14.20
N TYR A 256 -11.34 -5.37 -14.34
CA TYR A 256 -11.77 -5.95 -15.63
C TYR A 256 -12.02 -4.85 -16.66
N TYR A 257 -12.88 -3.87 -16.37
CA TYR A 257 -13.22 -2.83 -17.34
C TYR A 257 -12.20 -1.70 -17.40
N THR A 258 -11.85 -1.08 -16.27
CA THR A 258 -11.00 0.13 -16.29
C THR A 258 -9.56 -0.20 -16.62
N ASN A 259 -8.89 -1.04 -15.83
CA ASN A 259 -7.53 -1.46 -16.15
C ASN A 259 -7.50 -2.26 -17.46
N GLY A 260 -8.46 -3.17 -17.70
CA GLY A 260 -8.52 -3.90 -18.97
C GLY A 260 -8.62 -3.02 -20.22
N TYR A 261 -9.41 -1.94 -20.18
CA TYR A 261 -9.48 -0.99 -21.29
C TYR A 261 -8.18 -0.22 -21.49
N ILE A 262 -7.51 0.20 -20.41
CA ILE A 262 -6.17 0.81 -20.46
C ILE A 262 -5.19 -0.15 -21.14
N GLN A 263 -5.02 -1.35 -20.57
CA GLN A 263 -4.06 -2.34 -21.08
C GLN A 263 -4.37 -2.74 -22.52
N ALA A 264 -5.64 -2.82 -22.90
CA ALA A 264 -6.03 -3.15 -24.26
C ALA A 264 -5.68 -2.04 -25.26
N LYS A 265 -5.74 -0.77 -24.86
CA LYS A 265 -5.32 0.35 -25.73
C LYS A 265 -3.81 0.38 -25.91
N ASP A 266 -3.06 0.22 -24.83
CA ASP A 266 -1.59 0.33 -24.88
C ASP A 266 -0.97 -0.81 -25.69
N ASN A 267 -1.58 -2.00 -25.63
CA ASN A 267 -1.06 -3.20 -26.29
C ASN A 267 -1.81 -3.58 -27.59
N ASP A 268 -2.73 -2.74 -28.06
CA ASP A 268 -3.58 -2.99 -29.23
C ASP A 268 -4.37 -4.33 -29.15
N TYR A 269 -4.87 -4.67 -27.96
CA TYR A 269 -5.64 -5.88 -27.71
C TYR A 269 -7.10 -5.77 -28.21
N THR A 270 -7.27 -5.67 -29.52
CA THR A 270 -8.59 -5.51 -30.17
C THR A 270 -9.56 -6.68 -29.94
N GLU A 271 -9.06 -7.85 -29.55
CA GLU A 271 -9.87 -9.02 -29.21
C GLU A 271 -10.49 -8.95 -27.79
N ALA A 272 -10.13 -7.95 -26.98
CA ALA A 272 -10.79 -7.71 -25.69
C ALA A 272 -12.30 -7.50 -25.87
N HIS A 273 -12.70 -6.77 -26.92
CA HIS A 273 -14.10 -6.40 -27.18
C HIS A 273 -15.04 -7.56 -27.49
N ASN A 274 -14.52 -8.66 -28.06
CA ASN A 274 -15.33 -9.86 -28.33
C ASN A 274 -14.96 -11.03 -27.41
N GLY A 275 -13.96 -10.83 -26.53
CA GLY A 275 -13.46 -11.83 -25.60
C GLY A 275 -12.91 -13.11 -26.24
N SER A 276 -12.53 -13.09 -27.52
CA SER A 276 -12.00 -14.27 -28.25
C SER A 276 -10.63 -14.70 -27.75
N ASN A 277 -9.86 -13.77 -27.18
CA ASN A 277 -8.56 -14.02 -26.61
C ASN A 277 -8.55 -13.65 -25.12
N LYS A 278 -8.40 -14.64 -24.25
CA LYS A 278 -8.46 -14.43 -22.78
C LYS A 278 -7.19 -13.78 -22.21
N SER A 279 -6.06 -13.82 -22.92
CA SER A 279 -4.86 -13.08 -22.50
C SER A 279 -5.00 -11.56 -22.63
N HIS A 280 -6.01 -11.11 -23.39
CA HIS A 280 -6.32 -9.69 -23.62
C HIS A 280 -7.31 -9.12 -22.60
N LEU A 281 -7.76 -9.93 -21.64
CA LEU A 281 -8.74 -9.53 -20.62
C LEU A 281 -8.08 -9.59 -19.25
N MET A 282 -8.26 -8.55 -18.43
CA MET A 282 -7.74 -8.54 -17.06
C MET A 282 -8.61 -9.40 -16.13
N SER A 283 -8.00 -10.11 -15.18
CA SER A 283 -8.74 -10.96 -14.24
C SER A 283 -9.22 -10.19 -13.00
N PRO A 284 -10.54 -10.06 -12.75
CA PRO A 284 -11.03 -9.48 -11.51
C PRO A 284 -10.81 -10.41 -10.31
N ALA A 285 -10.67 -11.73 -10.52
CA ALA A 285 -10.36 -12.68 -9.46
C ALA A 285 -8.94 -12.46 -8.90
N TRP A 286 -8.00 -12.04 -9.76
CA TRP A 286 -6.64 -11.70 -9.33
C TRP A 286 -6.63 -10.64 -8.23
N VAL A 287 -7.52 -9.64 -8.35
CA VAL A 287 -7.62 -8.50 -7.43
C VAL A 287 -8.53 -8.81 -6.26
N TYR A 288 -9.78 -9.23 -6.50
CA TYR A 288 -10.77 -9.44 -5.44
C TYR A 288 -10.30 -10.45 -4.38
N ASN A 289 -9.73 -11.58 -4.81
CA ASN A 289 -9.26 -12.62 -3.89
C ASN A 289 -8.08 -12.15 -3.01
N LYS A 290 -7.45 -11.02 -3.34
CA LYS A 290 -6.38 -10.40 -2.54
C LYS A 290 -6.91 -9.38 -1.53
N ILE A 291 -8.17 -8.94 -1.60
CA ILE A 291 -8.67 -7.82 -0.78
C ILE A 291 -9.99 -8.08 -0.06
N ASN A 292 -10.56 -9.28 -0.21
CA ASN A 292 -11.84 -9.68 0.38
C ASN A 292 -11.76 -10.05 1.88
N TYR A 293 -10.63 -9.82 2.55
CA TYR A 293 -10.38 -10.23 3.95
C TYR A 293 -10.52 -11.74 4.21
N GLY A 294 -10.54 -12.57 3.17
CA GLY A 294 -10.79 -13.99 3.27
C GLY A 294 -12.28 -14.35 3.43
N VAL A 295 -13.20 -13.44 3.12
CA VAL A 295 -14.65 -13.70 3.11
C VAL A 295 -15.29 -13.01 1.91
N ASP A 296 -16.40 -13.53 1.41
CA ASP A 296 -17.10 -12.87 0.30
C ASP A 296 -17.96 -11.70 0.79
N SER A 297 -17.32 -10.57 1.12
CA SER A 297 -17.96 -9.40 1.75
C SER A 297 -17.62 -8.08 1.05
N GLY A 298 -17.39 -8.12 -0.26
CA GLY A 298 -17.16 -6.91 -1.03
C GLY A 298 -15.75 -6.30 -0.91
N SER A 299 -15.54 -5.21 -1.63
CA SER A 299 -14.31 -4.42 -1.63
C SER A 299 -14.58 -2.96 -2.04
N ASN A 300 -13.55 -2.12 -2.06
CA ASN A 300 -13.63 -0.70 -2.39
C ASN A 300 -12.61 -0.30 -3.46
N TRP A 301 -12.78 0.88 -4.05
CA TRP A 301 -11.91 1.41 -5.11
C TRP A 301 -10.44 1.43 -4.70
N TYR A 302 -10.18 1.95 -3.51
CA TYR A 302 -8.84 2.25 -3.00
C TYR A 302 -7.99 0.99 -2.88
N ARG A 303 -8.59 -0.10 -2.38
CA ARG A 303 -7.90 -1.39 -2.21
C ARG A 303 -7.73 -2.14 -3.52
N ASN A 304 -8.70 -2.04 -4.44
CA ASN A 304 -8.54 -2.59 -5.79
C ASN A 304 -7.36 -1.90 -6.50
N MET A 305 -7.29 -0.57 -6.46
CA MET A 305 -6.17 0.23 -6.99
C MET A 305 -4.84 -0.08 -6.31
N ALA A 306 -4.84 -0.26 -4.98
CA ALA A 306 -3.65 -0.60 -4.23
C ALA A 306 -3.04 -1.94 -4.68
N VAL A 307 -3.84 -2.96 -4.98
CA VAL A 307 -3.34 -4.23 -5.54
C VAL A 307 -2.75 -4.00 -6.93
N ILE A 308 -3.51 -3.40 -7.85
CA ILE A 308 -3.07 -3.27 -9.25
C ILE A 308 -1.77 -2.43 -9.34
N SER A 309 -1.65 -1.35 -8.58
CA SER A 309 -0.42 -0.54 -8.55
C SER A 309 0.76 -1.25 -7.86
N SER A 310 0.50 -2.10 -6.85
CA SER A 310 1.54 -2.75 -6.04
C SER A 310 1.98 -4.14 -6.53
N VAL A 311 1.18 -4.83 -7.33
CA VAL A 311 1.52 -6.17 -7.87
C VAL A 311 1.09 -6.38 -9.33
N GLY A 312 0.41 -5.41 -9.94
CA GLY A 312 -0.14 -5.54 -11.29
C GLY A 312 -1.43 -6.37 -11.33
N ASN A 313 -1.83 -6.75 -12.54
CA ASN A 313 -3.05 -7.52 -12.78
C ASN A 313 -2.79 -8.70 -13.71
N ALA A 314 -3.01 -9.92 -13.24
CA ALA A 314 -2.94 -11.08 -14.14
C ALA A 314 -4.07 -11.01 -15.18
N ASP A 315 -3.83 -11.51 -16.37
CA ASP A 315 -4.86 -11.72 -17.37
C ASP A 315 -5.78 -12.90 -17.04
N TRP A 316 -6.88 -13.01 -17.77
CA TRP A 316 -7.89 -14.04 -17.60
C TRP A 316 -7.40 -15.41 -18.03
N GLU A 317 -6.45 -15.50 -18.97
CA GLU A 317 -5.88 -16.79 -19.39
C GLU A 317 -5.10 -17.44 -18.25
N THR A 318 -4.26 -16.67 -17.57
CA THR A 318 -3.42 -17.13 -16.45
C THR A 318 -4.16 -17.20 -15.12
N MET A 319 -5.18 -16.35 -14.91
CA MET A 319 -6.07 -16.42 -13.75
C MET A 319 -7.55 -16.32 -14.18
N PRO A 320 -8.17 -17.41 -14.63
CA PRO A 320 -9.58 -17.40 -15.02
C PRO A 320 -10.49 -17.03 -13.87
N TYR A 321 -11.53 -16.24 -14.17
CA TYR A 321 -12.53 -15.88 -13.18
C TYR A 321 -13.44 -17.07 -12.86
N ASN A 322 -13.61 -17.33 -11.57
CA ASN A 322 -14.54 -18.33 -11.03
C ASN A 322 -15.20 -17.73 -9.79
N TRP A 323 -16.49 -17.41 -9.87
CA TRP A 323 -17.19 -16.72 -8.79
C TRP A 323 -17.29 -17.56 -7.50
N GLN A 324 -17.14 -18.89 -7.58
CA GLN A 324 -17.05 -19.76 -6.41
C GLN A 324 -15.66 -19.79 -5.75
N ASP A 325 -14.63 -19.30 -6.44
CA ASP A 325 -13.27 -19.21 -5.88
C ASP A 325 -13.02 -17.82 -5.29
N LEU A 326 -12.92 -17.78 -3.96
CA LEU A 326 -12.66 -16.57 -3.18
C LEU A 326 -11.19 -16.46 -2.75
N TYR A 327 -10.39 -17.50 -2.96
CA TYR A 327 -9.12 -17.67 -2.27
C TYR A 327 -7.95 -17.95 -3.21
N GLY A 328 -8.17 -18.38 -4.45
CA GLY A 328 -7.11 -18.60 -5.43
C GLY A 328 -6.36 -17.31 -5.72
N TRP A 329 -5.03 -17.41 -5.73
CA TRP A 329 -4.11 -16.28 -5.96
C TRP A 329 -3.31 -16.43 -7.27
N GLY A 330 -3.72 -17.33 -8.16
CA GLY A 330 -3.00 -17.68 -9.38
C GLY A 330 -1.80 -18.60 -9.12
N ASP A 331 -1.29 -19.18 -10.20
CA ASP A 331 -0.06 -19.95 -10.24
C ASP A 331 1.13 -19.07 -10.68
N GLU A 332 2.29 -19.68 -10.93
CA GLU A 332 3.48 -18.96 -11.39
C GLU A 332 3.26 -18.16 -12.68
N ALA A 333 2.45 -18.67 -13.62
CA ALA A 333 2.16 -17.96 -14.86
C ALA A 333 1.41 -16.65 -14.57
N ALA A 334 0.43 -16.68 -13.68
CA ALA A 334 -0.29 -15.47 -13.26
C ALA A 334 0.63 -14.47 -12.54
N TRP A 335 1.50 -14.93 -11.64
CA TRP A 335 2.45 -14.08 -10.91
C TRP A 335 3.52 -13.45 -11.80
N ARG A 336 3.90 -14.11 -12.89
CA ARG A 336 4.81 -13.57 -13.90
C ARG A 336 4.09 -12.71 -14.95
N ASN A 337 2.79 -12.92 -15.16
CA ASN A 337 2.00 -12.10 -16.07
C ASN A 337 1.62 -10.75 -15.46
N ALA A 338 1.17 -10.74 -14.19
CA ALA A 338 0.62 -9.56 -13.56
C ALA A 338 1.51 -8.29 -13.59
N PRO A 339 2.84 -8.38 -13.37
CA PRO A 339 3.77 -7.24 -13.37
C PRO A 339 3.64 -6.25 -14.52
N LYS A 340 3.36 -6.70 -15.74
CA LYS A 340 3.27 -5.82 -16.93
C LYS A 340 2.03 -4.93 -16.93
N HIS A 341 0.97 -5.32 -16.22
CA HIS A 341 -0.31 -4.60 -16.19
C HIS A 341 -0.47 -3.75 -14.92
N ARG A 342 0.62 -3.11 -14.48
CA ARG A 342 0.59 -2.17 -13.36
C ARG A 342 0.08 -0.81 -13.82
N VAL A 343 -0.69 -0.18 -12.96
CA VAL A 343 -1.11 1.21 -13.10
C VAL A 343 -0.33 2.09 -12.12
N GLU A 344 -0.45 3.40 -12.25
CA GLU A 344 0.11 4.33 -11.29
C GLU A 344 -0.58 4.19 -9.92
N SER A 345 0.16 4.48 -8.85
CA SER A 345 -0.45 4.50 -7.51
C SER A 345 -1.32 5.74 -7.29
N LEU A 346 -1.09 6.81 -8.06
CA LEU A 346 -1.91 8.00 -8.07
C LEU A 346 -3.19 7.75 -8.89
N TYR A 347 -4.30 8.31 -8.42
CA TYR A 347 -5.58 8.35 -9.12
C TYR A 347 -6.33 9.60 -8.71
N ASP A 348 -7.35 9.95 -9.49
CA ASP A 348 -8.17 11.13 -9.24
C ASP A 348 -9.60 10.72 -8.87
N LEU A 349 -10.21 11.54 -8.02
CA LEU A 349 -11.62 11.47 -7.66
C LEU A 349 -12.32 12.77 -8.07
N THR A 350 -13.57 12.66 -8.49
CA THR A 350 -14.45 13.84 -8.69
C THR A 350 -15.82 13.58 -8.10
N SER A 351 -16.50 14.64 -7.67
CA SER A 351 -17.91 14.56 -7.33
C SER A 351 -18.74 14.13 -8.55
N PRO A 352 -19.76 13.26 -8.39
CA PRO A 352 -20.66 12.93 -9.48
C PRO A 352 -21.45 14.14 -10.02
N THR A 353 -21.55 15.22 -9.23
CA THR A 353 -22.13 16.50 -9.68
C THR A 353 -21.29 17.21 -10.75
N ASN A 354 -20.02 16.83 -10.93
CA ASN A 354 -19.09 17.48 -11.86
C ASN A 354 -19.18 16.86 -13.25
N THR A 355 -20.35 16.98 -13.90
CA THR A 355 -20.64 16.40 -15.22
C THR A 355 -19.57 16.75 -16.26
N GLN A 356 -19.06 17.99 -16.28
CA GLN A 356 -18.05 18.42 -17.25
C GLN A 356 -16.69 17.73 -17.05
N VAL A 357 -16.27 17.50 -15.80
CA VAL A 357 -15.03 16.76 -15.50
C VAL A 357 -15.15 15.32 -15.99
N ILE A 358 -16.27 14.66 -15.70
CA ILE A 358 -16.55 13.28 -16.14
C ILE A 358 -16.54 13.20 -17.68
N LYS A 359 -17.23 14.13 -18.37
CA LYS A 359 -17.23 14.21 -19.83
C LYS A 359 -15.83 14.47 -20.40
N ALA A 360 -15.03 15.31 -19.76
CA ALA A 360 -13.67 15.62 -20.18
C ALA A 360 -12.74 14.41 -20.03
N TRP A 361 -12.89 13.60 -18.97
CA TRP A 361 -12.16 12.34 -18.81
C TRP A 361 -12.55 11.31 -19.87
N LEU A 362 -13.85 11.16 -20.17
CA LEU A 362 -14.30 10.31 -21.27
C LEU A 362 -13.76 10.80 -22.62
N ALA A 363 -13.81 12.11 -22.90
CA ALA A 363 -13.23 12.67 -24.11
C ALA A 363 -11.70 12.49 -24.23
N ALA A 364 -11.01 12.43 -23.09
CA ALA A 364 -9.58 12.10 -23.02
C ALA A 364 -9.30 10.58 -23.13
N GLY A 365 -10.34 9.75 -23.30
CA GLY A 365 -10.21 8.31 -23.55
C GLY A 365 -10.06 7.46 -22.29
N TYR A 366 -10.64 7.89 -21.17
CA TYR A 366 -10.75 7.11 -19.94
C TYR A 366 -12.15 6.55 -19.75
N VAL A 367 -12.27 5.35 -19.20
CA VAL A 367 -13.54 4.82 -18.63
C VAL A 367 -13.47 4.88 -17.11
N LEU A 368 -14.60 5.03 -16.44
CA LEU A 368 -14.63 5.55 -15.07
C LEU A 368 -15.47 4.67 -14.13
N PRO A 369 -14.88 4.04 -13.09
CA PRO A 369 -15.63 3.36 -12.06
C PRO A 369 -16.60 4.32 -11.33
N MET A 370 -17.81 3.82 -11.09
CA MET A 370 -18.87 4.53 -10.36
C MET A 370 -19.61 3.59 -9.41
N ALA A 371 -20.19 4.15 -8.35
CA ALA A 371 -21.06 3.44 -7.43
C ALA A 371 -22.52 3.48 -7.90
N PHE A 372 -23.30 2.47 -7.54
CA PHE A 372 -24.74 2.44 -7.78
C PHE A 372 -25.45 1.62 -6.69
N ASP A 373 -26.74 1.85 -6.48
CA ASP A 373 -27.59 0.92 -5.73
C ASP A 373 -28.30 -0.02 -6.69
N ALA A 374 -27.85 -1.27 -6.75
CA ALA A 374 -28.47 -2.30 -7.58
C ALA A 374 -29.96 -2.56 -7.26
N GLY A 375 -30.44 -2.09 -6.09
CA GLY A 375 -31.86 -2.05 -5.75
C GLY A 375 -32.69 -1.25 -6.74
N GLU A 376 -32.11 -0.23 -7.37
CA GLU A 376 -32.79 0.70 -8.27
C GLU A 376 -32.91 0.15 -9.71
N TYR A 377 -32.27 -0.98 -10.04
CA TYR A 377 -32.36 -1.57 -11.38
C TYR A 377 -33.77 -2.02 -11.79
N HIS A 378 -34.69 -2.15 -10.84
CA HIS A 378 -36.09 -2.42 -11.17
C HIS A 378 -36.78 -1.27 -11.93
N HIS A 379 -36.16 -0.09 -11.97
CA HIS A 379 -36.59 1.06 -12.76
C HIS A 379 -36.11 1.05 -14.23
N LEU A 380 -35.12 0.22 -14.59
CA LEU A 380 -34.57 0.12 -15.96
C LEU A 380 -35.52 -0.57 -16.97
N GLY A 381 -36.76 -0.11 -17.08
CA GLY A 381 -37.76 -0.69 -17.99
C GLY A 381 -37.47 -0.44 -19.48
N ASP A 382 -36.72 0.61 -19.79
CA ASP A 382 -36.34 1.07 -21.13
C ASP A 382 -34.81 1.26 -21.28
N ASP A 383 -34.04 0.56 -20.46
CA ASP A 383 -32.56 0.62 -20.40
C ASP A 383 -32.02 2.04 -20.13
N ILE A 384 -32.82 2.93 -19.54
CA ILE A 384 -32.40 4.22 -18.99
C ILE A 384 -32.94 4.39 -17.56
N ILE A 385 -32.19 5.10 -16.71
CA ILE A 385 -32.65 5.54 -15.39
C ILE A 385 -32.49 7.05 -15.25
N THR A 386 -33.52 7.70 -14.71
CA THR A 386 -33.60 9.16 -14.52
C THR A 386 -33.57 9.55 -13.04
N ALA A 387 -33.38 10.84 -12.72
CA ALA A 387 -33.40 11.31 -11.33
C ALA A 387 -34.81 11.22 -10.72
N ALA A 388 -35.85 11.24 -11.56
CA ALA A 388 -37.23 11.02 -11.11
C ALA A 388 -37.47 9.59 -10.61
N GLU A 389 -36.67 8.63 -11.07
CA GLU A 389 -36.80 7.21 -10.74
C GLU A 389 -35.85 6.76 -9.64
N TYR A 390 -34.61 7.26 -9.65
CA TYR A 390 -33.59 6.90 -8.67
C TYR A 390 -33.93 7.48 -7.29
N ASN A 391 -34.12 6.64 -6.29
CA ASN A 391 -34.46 7.10 -4.93
C ASN A 391 -33.66 6.34 -3.86
N SER A 392 -32.35 6.27 -4.04
CA SER A 392 -31.45 5.68 -3.06
C SER A 392 -30.41 6.67 -2.52
N ASN A 393 -30.13 6.53 -1.22
CA ASN A 393 -29.01 7.20 -0.55
C ASN A 393 -27.90 6.21 -0.18
N ALA A 394 -27.96 4.99 -0.70
CA ALA A 394 -26.96 3.95 -0.49
C ALA A 394 -26.26 3.62 -1.82
N ALA A 395 -25.18 2.87 -1.72
CA ALA A 395 -24.63 2.14 -2.85
C ALA A 395 -24.15 0.78 -2.35
N ASN A 396 -24.47 -0.28 -3.09
CA ASN A 396 -24.03 -1.64 -2.82
C ASN A 396 -23.29 -2.23 -4.02
N HIS A 397 -23.32 -1.55 -5.17
CA HIS A 397 -22.83 -2.07 -6.44
C HIS A 397 -21.89 -1.08 -7.15
N ALA A 398 -21.13 -1.61 -8.09
CA ALA A 398 -20.13 -0.89 -8.85
C ALA A 398 -20.31 -1.13 -10.34
N ASN A 399 -20.29 -0.07 -11.13
CA ASN A 399 -20.36 -0.09 -12.59
C ASN A 399 -19.25 0.77 -13.19
N THR A 400 -19.18 0.85 -14.52
CA THR A 400 -18.20 1.68 -15.23
C THR A 400 -18.91 2.61 -16.21
N ILE A 401 -18.64 3.92 -16.14
CA ILE A 401 -19.06 4.89 -17.17
C ILE A 401 -18.15 4.71 -18.38
N VAL A 402 -18.72 4.41 -19.54
CA VAL A 402 -18.00 4.12 -20.79
C VAL A 402 -18.34 5.09 -21.93
N GLY A 403 -19.21 6.05 -21.69
CA GLY A 403 -19.57 7.04 -22.68
C GLY A 403 -20.59 8.05 -22.17
N TYR A 404 -20.99 8.95 -23.05
CA TYR A 404 -22.08 9.90 -22.82
C TYR A 404 -22.69 10.36 -24.14
N ASN A 405 -23.90 10.88 -24.08
CA ASN A 405 -24.57 11.52 -25.22
C ASN A 405 -25.50 12.64 -24.75
N ASP A 406 -25.17 13.88 -25.14
CA ASP A 406 -25.92 15.10 -24.78
C ASP A 406 -27.34 15.14 -25.40
N SER A 407 -27.59 14.34 -26.44
CA SER A 407 -28.88 14.34 -27.16
C SER A 407 -29.91 13.37 -26.60
N ILE A 408 -29.54 12.51 -25.64
CA ILE A 408 -30.48 11.59 -24.99
C ILE A 408 -31.38 12.39 -24.06
N THR A 409 -32.68 12.09 -24.08
CA THR A 409 -33.66 12.74 -23.21
C THR A 409 -34.61 11.71 -22.63
N ALA A 410 -34.81 11.75 -21.32
CA ALA A 410 -35.78 10.93 -20.61
C ALA A 410 -36.37 11.74 -19.44
N ASP A 411 -37.67 11.60 -19.19
CA ASP A 411 -38.41 12.32 -18.13
C ASP A 411 -38.19 13.85 -18.04
N GLY A 412 -37.84 14.48 -19.15
CA GLY A 412 -37.57 15.93 -19.20
C GLY A 412 -36.13 16.32 -18.85
N GLU A 413 -35.28 15.35 -18.56
CA GLU A 413 -33.84 15.51 -18.35
C GLU A 413 -33.12 15.37 -19.71
N ALA A 414 -31.99 16.08 -19.86
CA ALA A 414 -31.22 16.12 -21.11
C ALA A 414 -29.76 15.70 -20.87
N GLY A 415 -29.30 14.79 -21.72
CA GLY A 415 -28.00 14.16 -21.65
C GLY A 415 -27.96 12.96 -20.70
N ALA A 416 -27.22 11.94 -21.10
CA ALA A 416 -27.02 10.74 -20.30
C ALA A 416 -25.60 10.17 -20.46
N PHE A 417 -25.14 9.50 -19.42
CA PHE A 417 -23.95 8.66 -19.40
C PHE A 417 -24.31 7.22 -19.79
N LEU A 418 -23.43 6.57 -20.55
CA LEU A 418 -23.54 5.15 -20.89
C LEU A 418 -22.78 4.34 -19.87
N ILE A 419 -23.45 3.40 -19.21
CA ILE A 419 -22.92 2.64 -18.09
C ILE A 419 -22.82 1.15 -18.44
N MET A 420 -21.65 0.55 -18.20
CA MET A 420 -21.39 -0.87 -18.31
C MET A 420 -21.50 -1.56 -16.95
N ASN A 421 -22.32 -2.61 -16.88
CA ASN A 421 -22.49 -3.46 -15.70
C ASN A 421 -21.65 -4.75 -15.81
N SER A 422 -21.52 -5.49 -14.70
CA SER A 422 -20.78 -6.75 -14.58
C SER A 422 -21.70 -7.96 -14.38
N TRP A 423 -22.91 -7.92 -14.95
CA TRP A 423 -23.91 -9.00 -14.87
C TRP A 423 -24.07 -9.77 -16.19
N GLY A 424 -23.21 -9.52 -17.18
CA GLY A 424 -23.12 -10.22 -18.45
C GLY A 424 -23.97 -9.64 -19.59
N GLU A 425 -23.69 -10.07 -20.81
CA GLU A 425 -24.33 -9.57 -22.05
C GLU A 425 -25.85 -9.79 -22.10
N THR A 426 -26.38 -10.79 -21.40
CA THR A 426 -27.83 -11.05 -21.42
C THR A 426 -28.62 -10.17 -20.46
N TRP A 427 -27.93 -9.34 -19.67
CA TRP A 427 -28.55 -8.39 -18.75
C TRP A 427 -28.71 -7.02 -19.43
N SER A 428 -29.95 -6.50 -19.48
CA SER A 428 -30.28 -5.19 -20.10
C SER A 428 -29.66 -5.05 -21.50
N GLY A 429 -29.43 -3.84 -22.00
CA GLY A 429 -28.93 -3.53 -23.34
C GLY A 429 -27.51 -4.04 -23.64
N ASN A 430 -27.31 -5.36 -23.68
CA ASN A 430 -26.02 -6.04 -23.82
C ASN A 430 -25.03 -5.73 -22.69
N GLY A 431 -25.51 -5.70 -21.45
CA GLY A 431 -24.71 -5.32 -20.27
C GLY A 431 -24.67 -3.81 -20.01
N LEU A 432 -25.27 -3.01 -20.90
CA LEU A 432 -25.26 -1.55 -20.84
C LEU A 432 -26.63 -0.97 -20.49
N TYR A 433 -26.64 0.20 -19.88
CA TYR A 433 -27.80 1.05 -19.69
C TYR A 433 -27.40 2.53 -19.69
N TRP A 434 -28.36 3.42 -19.87
CA TRP A 434 -28.17 4.86 -19.78
C TRP A 434 -28.55 5.38 -18.39
N MET A 435 -27.82 6.37 -17.91
CA MET A 435 -28.15 7.12 -16.70
C MET A 435 -28.08 8.60 -17.02
N THR A 436 -29.16 9.34 -16.78
CA THR A 436 -29.16 10.78 -17.05
C THR A 436 -28.10 11.52 -16.22
N TYR A 437 -27.67 12.68 -16.70
CA TYR A 437 -26.70 13.50 -15.96
C TYR A 437 -27.21 13.91 -14.58
N ASP A 438 -28.50 14.23 -14.49
CA ASP A 438 -29.15 14.60 -13.25
C ASP A 438 -29.22 13.40 -12.30
N CYS A 439 -29.53 12.20 -12.78
CA CYS A 439 -29.51 10.98 -11.96
C CYS A 439 -28.12 10.68 -11.41
N LEU A 440 -27.09 10.76 -12.25
CA LEU A 440 -25.71 10.50 -11.81
C LEU A 440 -25.30 11.48 -10.70
N ALA A 441 -25.72 12.75 -10.79
CA ALA A 441 -25.41 13.77 -9.79
C ALA A 441 -25.99 13.49 -8.39
N GLU A 442 -26.99 12.60 -8.27
CA GLU A 442 -27.54 12.18 -6.97
C GLU A 442 -26.70 11.14 -6.24
N LEU A 443 -25.72 10.54 -6.93
CA LEU A 443 -24.88 9.51 -6.35
C LEU A 443 -24.00 10.07 -5.21
N ARG A 444 -23.79 9.24 -4.20
CA ARG A 444 -23.03 9.64 -3.00
C ARG A 444 -21.54 9.41 -3.10
N TRP A 445 -21.09 8.54 -3.98
CA TRP A 445 -19.68 8.20 -4.10
C TRP A 445 -19.03 8.99 -5.22
N ALA A 446 -17.74 9.28 -5.04
CA ALA A 446 -16.94 9.88 -6.09
C ALA A 446 -16.78 8.94 -7.29
N VAL A 447 -16.61 9.53 -8.47
CA VAL A 447 -16.19 8.86 -9.70
C VAL A 447 -14.67 8.89 -9.76
N MET A 448 -14.05 7.77 -10.17
CA MET A 448 -12.60 7.62 -10.16
C MET A 448 -12.01 7.62 -11.58
N ARG A 449 -10.88 8.33 -11.76
CA ARG A 449 -10.01 8.19 -12.93
C ARG A 449 -8.71 7.50 -12.52
N VAL A 450 -8.38 6.42 -13.20
CA VAL A 450 -7.15 5.64 -13.02
C VAL A 450 -6.10 6.12 -14.03
N TYR A 451 -4.85 6.30 -13.57
CA TYR A 451 -3.73 6.65 -14.44
C TYR A 451 -2.96 5.42 -14.85
N ASP A 452 -2.65 5.36 -16.14
CA ASP A 452 -1.82 4.32 -16.72
C ASP A 452 -0.33 4.54 -16.45
N LYS A 453 0.44 3.44 -16.45
CA LYS A 453 1.88 3.44 -16.67
C LYS A 453 2.15 3.18 -18.15
N VAL A 454 2.16 4.26 -18.92
CA VAL A 454 2.29 4.20 -20.39
C VAL A 454 3.55 3.45 -20.81
N ASP A 455 3.38 2.49 -21.73
CA ASP A 455 4.45 1.67 -22.32
C ASP A 455 5.33 0.95 -21.27
N TYR A 456 4.72 0.52 -20.15
CA TYR A 456 5.46 -0.08 -19.04
C TYR A 456 5.87 -1.54 -19.28
N GLU A 457 7.15 -1.82 -19.06
CA GLU A 457 7.70 -3.17 -19.06
C GLU A 457 8.57 -3.40 -17.81
N PRO A 458 8.37 -4.51 -17.06
CA PRO A 458 9.21 -4.83 -15.91
C PRO A 458 10.67 -5.11 -16.31
N GLU A 459 11.62 -4.47 -15.64
CA GLU A 459 13.04 -4.75 -15.82
C GLU A 459 13.58 -5.67 -14.73
N LEU A 460 13.01 -5.64 -13.53
CA LEU A 460 13.51 -6.40 -12.39
C LEU A 460 12.35 -7.10 -11.66
N LEU A 461 12.49 -8.41 -11.46
CA LEU A 461 11.49 -9.24 -10.80
C LEU A 461 12.13 -9.98 -9.62
N GLY A 462 11.59 -9.79 -8.42
CA GLY A 462 11.94 -10.62 -7.27
C GLY A 462 10.98 -11.79 -7.17
N THR A 463 11.49 -13.02 -7.15
CA THR A 463 10.68 -14.25 -7.13
C THR A 463 10.97 -15.05 -5.87
N LEU A 464 9.94 -15.72 -5.35
CA LEU A 464 10.09 -16.61 -4.19
C LEU A 464 9.27 -17.88 -4.37
N HIS A 465 9.79 -18.98 -3.83
CA HIS A 465 9.09 -20.25 -3.72
C HIS A 465 9.07 -20.73 -2.26
N GLN A 466 7.97 -21.41 -1.89
CA GLN A 466 7.73 -21.94 -0.56
C GLN A 466 7.50 -23.46 -0.61
N SER A 467 8.38 -24.26 -0.01
CA SER A 467 8.13 -25.71 0.21
C SER A 467 7.10 -25.97 1.31
N THR A 468 6.83 -24.98 2.15
CA THR A 468 5.72 -24.97 3.09
C THR A 468 5.12 -23.58 3.06
N VAL A 469 3.85 -23.47 2.68
CA VAL A 469 3.19 -22.18 2.47
C VAL A 469 2.81 -21.49 3.78
N GLY A 470 3.25 -20.24 3.93
CA GLY A 470 2.76 -19.32 4.96
C GLY A 470 1.36 -18.83 4.67
N SER A 471 0.77 -18.13 5.63
CA SER A 471 -0.57 -17.54 5.49
C SER A 471 -0.50 -16.08 5.04
N LYS A 472 -1.54 -15.63 4.31
CA LYS A 472 -1.61 -14.38 3.53
C LYS A 472 -1.50 -13.09 4.34
N GLU A 473 -1.66 -13.14 5.66
CA GLU A 473 -1.42 -12.02 6.56
C GLU A 473 0.07 -11.85 6.93
N SER A 474 0.93 -12.82 6.58
CA SER A 474 2.37 -12.68 6.76
C SER A 474 2.89 -11.57 5.87
N THR A 475 3.66 -10.64 6.42
CA THR A 475 4.23 -9.54 5.63
C THR A 475 5.27 -10.07 4.63
N VAL A 476 5.21 -9.61 3.38
CA VAL A 476 6.22 -9.86 2.35
C VAL A 476 6.66 -8.50 1.81
N TYR A 477 7.96 -8.25 1.68
CA TYR A 477 8.49 -7.10 0.96
C TYR A 477 9.92 -7.34 0.50
N MET A 478 10.31 -6.64 -0.55
CA MET A 478 11.63 -6.74 -1.16
C MET A 478 12.29 -5.37 -1.24
N GLY A 479 13.60 -5.29 -1.07
CA GLY A 479 14.34 -4.04 -1.10
C GLY A 479 15.82 -4.28 -1.29
N THR A 480 16.61 -3.24 -1.13
CA THR A 480 18.07 -3.28 -1.29
C THR A 480 18.76 -2.75 -0.05
N THR A 481 19.98 -3.23 0.18
CA THR A 481 20.80 -2.83 1.34
C THR A 481 21.40 -1.41 1.22
N SER A 482 21.30 -0.76 0.05
CA SER A 482 21.66 0.65 -0.13
C SER A 482 20.79 1.55 0.75
N GLY A 483 19.49 1.26 0.80
CA GLY A 483 18.48 2.09 1.47
C GLY A 483 18.16 3.39 0.71
N ASP A 484 18.61 3.52 -0.54
CA ASP A 484 18.38 4.71 -1.37
C ASP A 484 16.95 4.74 -1.95
N TYR A 485 16.34 3.57 -2.11
CA TYR A 485 14.99 3.40 -2.62
C TYR A 485 14.06 2.83 -1.55
N SER A 486 12.77 3.19 -1.67
CA SER A 486 11.72 2.55 -0.87
C SER A 486 11.62 1.08 -1.24
N TYR A 487 11.49 0.21 -0.24
CA TYR A 487 11.22 -1.20 -0.48
C TYR A 487 9.87 -1.37 -1.20
N ARG A 488 9.78 -2.40 -2.03
CA ARG A 488 8.55 -2.84 -2.66
C ARG A 488 7.74 -3.67 -1.66
N ARG A 489 6.57 -3.17 -1.29
CA ARG A 489 5.61 -3.90 -0.47
C ARG A 489 4.30 -4.05 -1.23
N PRO A 490 3.85 -5.29 -1.51
CA PRO A 490 2.54 -5.52 -2.05
C PRO A 490 1.45 -5.13 -1.04
N LEU A 491 0.33 -4.61 -1.54
CA LEU A 491 -0.79 -4.13 -0.75
C LEU A 491 -1.99 -5.04 -0.96
N TRP A 492 -2.34 -5.82 0.06
CA TRP A 492 -3.46 -6.76 0.04
C TRP A 492 -4.00 -7.01 1.44
N TRP A 493 -5.22 -7.54 1.52
CA TRP A 493 -5.94 -7.85 2.75
C TRP A 493 -6.80 -9.10 2.56
N ALA A 494 -6.20 -10.29 2.52
CA ALA A 494 -6.89 -11.56 2.20
C ALA A 494 -7.04 -12.54 3.38
N GLY A 495 -6.96 -12.03 4.61
CA GLY A 495 -7.12 -12.84 5.83
C GLY A 495 -5.99 -13.86 6.03
N THR A 496 -6.32 -15.01 6.62
CA THR A 496 -5.33 -16.01 7.11
C THR A 496 -5.21 -17.26 6.23
N TYR A 497 -5.71 -17.23 5.00
CA TYR A 497 -5.60 -18.36 4.07
C TYR A 497 -4.15 -18.56 3.61
N ALA A 498 -3.82 -19.70 3.00
CA ALA A 498 -2.47 -19.97 2.53
C ALA A 498 -2.09 -19.09 1.32
N TYR A 499 -0.86 -18.57 1.30
CA TYR A 499 -0.25 -18.05 0.08
C TYR A 499 -0.10 -19.16 -0.98
N PRO A 500 0.05 -18.82 -2.28
CA PRO A 500 0.51 -19.77 -3.27
C PRO A 500 1.98 -20.17 -3.02
N GLU A 501 2.41 -21.29 -3.61
CA GLU A 501 3.79 -21.78 -3.47
C GLU A 501 4.78 -20.78 -4.09
N PHE A 502 4.46 -20.24 -5.27
CA PHE A 502 5.26 -19.25 -5.98
C PHE A 502 4.63 -17.86 -5.91
N MET A 503 5.45 -16.84 -5.73
CA MET A 503 5.07 -15.43 -5.89
C MET A 503 6.19 -14.66 -6.58
N ALA A 504 5.82 -13.61 -7.32
CA ALA A 504 6.76 -12.67 -7.92
C ALA A 504 6.33 -11.23 -7.67
N LEU A 505 7.29 -10.33 -7.50
CA LEU A 505 7.05 -8.90 -7.35
C LEU A 505 7.92 -8.15 -8.33
N ASP A 506 7.29 -7.28 -9.09
CA ASP A 506 7.98 -6.26 -9.84
C ASP A 506 8.65 -5.27 -8.89
N ILE A 507 9.97 -5.21 -8.98
CA ILE A 507 10.87 -4.38 -8.19
C ILE A 507 11.74 -3.52 -9.10
N THR A 508 11.25 -3.19 -10.30
CA THR A 508 11.95 -2.38 -11.31
C THR A 508 12.46 -1.06 -10.76
N GLU A 509 11.79 -0.46 -9.78
CA GLU A 509 12.26 0.75 -9.10
C GLU A 509 13.62 0.59 -8.39
N LEU A 510 14.10 -0.64 -8.22
CA LEU A 510 15.38 -0.99 -7.59
C LEU A 510 16.47 -1.37 -8.63
N VAL A 511 16.23 -1.21 -9.93
CA VAL A 511 17.15 -1.67 -11.00
C VAL A 511 18.53 -0.99 -10.93
N GLU A 512 18.59 0.25 -10.47
CA GLU A 512 19.84 0.99 -10.31
C GLU A 512 20.79 0.32 -9.30
N ASP A 513 20.24 -0.35 -8.28
CA ASP A 513 21.01 -1.06 -7.25
C ASP A 513 21.59 -2.40 -7.70
N VAL A 514 21.27 -2.87 -8.91
CA VAL A 514 21.80 -4.14 -9.42
C VAL A 514 23.34 -4.11 -9.40
N SER A 515 23.94 -4.99 -8.61
CA SER A 515 25.40 -5.08 -8.36
C SER A 515 26.03 -3.93 -7.55
N LEU A 516 25.23 -3.01 -7.00
CA LEU A 516 25.67 -1.99 -6.03
C LEU A 516 25.30 -2.38 -4.59
N ALA A 517 24.18 -3.08 -4.43
CA ALA A 517 23.67 -3.52 -3.15
C ALA A 517 23.15 -4.96 -3.22
N ASP A 518 23.14 -5.62 -2.07
CA ASP A 518 22.41 -6.87 -1.92
C ASP A 518 20.91 -6.57 -1.94
N PHE A 519 20.17 -7.33 -2.72
CA PHE A 519 18.72 -7.39 -2.65
C PHE A 519 18.32 -8.27 -1.48
N TYR A 520 17.21 -7.94 -0.84
CA TYR A 520 16.65 -8.74 0.22
C TYR A 520 15.16 -9.00 0.02
N LEU A 521 14.74 -10.16 0.49
CA LEU A 521 13.34 -10.52 0.72
C LEU A 521 13.13 -10.65 2.23
N THR A 522 12.16 -9.93 2.77
CA THR A 522 11.67 -10.17 4.14
C THR A 522 10.32 -10.86 4.11
N PHE A 523 10.23 -11.97 4.85
CA PHE A 523 9.01 -12.72 5.08
C PHE A 523 8.68 -12.72 6.58
N GLY A 524 7.50 -12.22 6.93
CA GLY A 524 7.04 -12.01 8.30
C GLY A 524 6.49 -13.27 8.96
N SER A 525 5.99 -13.12 10.19
CA SER A 525 5.23 -14.18 10.87
C SER A 525 3.77 -14.18 10.41
N GLY A 526 3.17 -15.36 10.36
CA GLY A 526 1.73 -15.56 10.14
C GLY A 526 1.19 -16.72 10.98
N THR A 527 -0.08 -17.03 10.77
CA THR A 527 -0.81 -18.15 11.36
C THR A 527 -0.18 -19.48 10.97
N THR A 528 0.18 -19.65 9.69
CA THR A 528 1.03 -20.76 9.25
C THR A 528 2.44 -20.25 8.96
N VAL A 529 3.43 -21.07 9.29
CA VAL A 529 4.84 -20.71 9.17
C VAL A 529 5.35 -21.17 7.80
N ALA A 530 5.84 -20.21 7.00
CA ALA A 530 6.44 -20.48 5.72
C ALA A 530 7.84 -21.11 5.84
N THR A 531 8.19 -21.97 4.89
CA THR A 531 9.60 -22.31 4.59
C THR A 531 9.89 -21.90 3.15
N ILE A 532 10.70 -20.85 3.01
CA ILE A 532 11.15 -20.29 1.73
C ILE A 532 12.32 -21.15 1.26
N ASP A 533 12.17 -21.87 0.15
CA ASP A 533 13.20 -22.72 -0.42
C ASP A 533 13.87 -22.13 -1.67
N SER A 534 13.28 -21.08 -2.26
CA SER A 534 13.91 -20.24 -3.28
C SER A 534 13.60 -18.76 -3.08
N PHE A 535 14.61 -17.91 -3.28
CA PHE A 535 14.48 -16.46 -3.47
C PHE A 535 15.48 -16.05 -4.54
N GLU A 536 14.97 -15.45 -5.63
CA GLU A 536 15.78 -14.99 -6.74
C GLU A 536 15.42 -13.55 -7.13
N VAL A 537 16.38 -12.86 -7.72
CA VAL A 537 16.17 -11.59 -8.41
C VAL A 537 16.55 -11.78 -9.87
N GLU A 538 15.58 -11.58 -10.73
CA GLU A 538 15.62 -11.79 -12.17
C GLU A 538 15.71 -10.42 -12.87
N TRP A 539 16.72 -10.22 -13.71
CA TRP A 539 16.95 -8.98 -14.45
C TRP A 539 16.78 -9.17 -15.95
N TYR A 540 15.94 -8.32 -16.55
CA TYR A 540 15.49 -8.37 -17.94
C TYR A 540 16.01 -7.15 -18.72
N LEU A 541 17.25 -7.23 -19.20
CA LEU A 541 17.91 -6.09 -19.87
C LEU A 541 17.36 -5.79 -21.27
N ASN A 542 16.81 -6.80 -21.95
CA ASN A 542 16.42 -6.71 -23.36
C ASN A 542 14.91 -6.90 -23.57
N GLY A 543 14.11 -6.40 -22.64
CA GLY A 543 12.66 -6.60 -22.59
C GLY A 543 12.25 -7.75 -21.69
N TYR A 544 11.01 -7.69 -21.22
CA TYR A 544 10.44 -8.66 -20.29
C TYR A 544 9.98 -9.92 -21.03
N ASP A 545 10.71 -11.03 -20.85
CA ASP A 545 10.32 -12.37 -21.31
C ASP A 545 10.16 -13.28 -20.08
N PRO A 546 8.98 -13.28 -19.43
CA PRO A 546 8.83 -13.86 -18.10
C PRO A 546 9.30 -15.31 -18.00
N GLY A 547 10.23 -15.57 -17.07
CA GLY A 547 10.85 -16.88 -16.85
C GLY A 547 12.17 -17.10 -17.61
N ASN A 548 12.55 -16.17 -18.50
CA ASN A 548 13.81 -16.19 -19.24
C ASN A 548 14.65 -14.91 -18.96
N PRO A 549 15.08 -14.66 -17.72
CA PRO A 549 15.85 -13.46 -17.40
C PRO A 549 17.21 -13.43 -18.09
N THR A 550 17.72 -12.22 -18.33
CA THR A 550 19.09 -12.04 -18.85
C THR A 550 20.12 -12.42 -17.77
N PHE A 551 19.84 -12.06 -16.51
CA PHE A 551 20.67 -12.43 -15.36
C PHE A 551 19.79 -12.81 -14.17
N THR A 552 20.31 -13.70 -13.33
CA THR A 552 19.64 -14.10 -12.09
C THR A 552 20.62 -14.02 -10.93
N ALA A 553 20.18 -13.41 -9.83
CA ALA A 553 20.81 -13.50 -8.52
C ALA A 553 20.00 -14.45 -7.63
N THR A 554 20.58 -15.60 -7.27
CA THR A 554 19.92 -16.60 -6.41
C THR A 554 20.43 -16.48 -4.98
N SER A 555 19.53 -16.50 -4.00
CA SER A 555 19.89 -16.46 -2.59
C SER A 555 20.54 -17.77 -2.11
N SER A 556 21.68 -17.67 -1.43
CA SER A 556 22.29 -18.81 -0.74
C SER A 556 21.71 -19.08 0.66
N ASP A 557 20.75 -18.25 1.10
CA ASP A 557 20.13 -18.34 2.42
C ASP A 557 19.04 -19.43 2.50
N THR A 558 18.61 -19.99 1.37
CA THR A 558 17.53 -20.97 1.30
C THR A 558 18.03 -22.41 1.53
N PRO A 559 17.18 -23.30 2.10
CA PRO A 559 15.85 -23.03 2.63
C PRO A 559 15.88 -22.33 3.99
N LYS A 560 14.91 -21.44 4.24
CA LYS A 560 14.79 -20.66 5.48
C LYS A 560 13.34 -20.56 5.97
N THR A 561 13.13 -20.81 7.25
CA THR A 561 11.81 -20.73 7.89
C THR A 561 11.50 -19.31 8.35
N ALA A 562 10.29 -18.82 8.08
CA ALA A 562 9.83 -17.48 8.48
C ALA A 562 9.60 -17.37 10.02
N PRO A 563 9.73 -16.17 10.63
CA PRO A 563 10.10 -14.90 10.01
C PRO A 563 11.59 -14.87 9.66
N ALA A 564 11.90 -14.40 8.46
CA ALA A 564 13.26 -14.38 7.94
C ALA A 564 13.49 -13.24 6.95
N THR A 565 14.74 -12.82 6.83
CA THR A 565 15.24 -12.01 5.73
C THR A 565 16.28 -12.83 4.99
N LEU A 566 16.16 -12.91 3.67
CA LEU A 566 17.06 -13.61 2.74
C LEU A 566 17.73 -12.58 1.85
N TYR A 567 18.96 -12.84 1.42
CA TYR A 567 19.73 -11.91 0.59
C TYR A 567 20.13 -12.57 -0.73
N ALA A 568 20.04 -11.83 -1.82
CA ALA A 568 20.49 -12.22 -3.16
C ALA A 568 21.33 -11.08 -3.75
N ALA A 569 22.42 -11.41 -4.40
CA ALA A 569 23.34 -10.42 -4.96
C ALA A 569 23.80 -10.85 -6.36
N PHE A 570 23.83 -9.90 -7.29
CA PHE A 570 24.47 -10.11 -8.59
C PHE A 570 25.97 -10.10 -8.38
N THR A 571 26.60 -11.29 -8.43
CA THR A 571 28.05 -11.41 -8.30
C THR A 571 28.74 -11.03 -9.60
N GLY A 572 29.80 -10.22 -9.54
CA GLY A 572 30.59 -9.83 -10.71
C GLY A 572 30.82 -8.33 -10.88
N VAL A 573 30.22 -7.49 -10.05
CA VAL A 573 30.62 -6.09 -9.92
C VAL A 573 30.82 -5.74 -8.46
N HIS A 574 31.99 -5.22 -8.12
CA HIS A 574 32.26 -4.59 -6.84
C HIS A 574 32.84 -3.22 -7.12
N ILE A 575 32.12 -2.18 -6.71
CA ILE A 575 32.64 -0.82 -6.68
C ILE A 575 33.03 -0.54 -5.24
N ASP A 576 34.33 -0.53 -4.95
CA ASP A 576 34.86 0.00 -3.69
C ASP A 576 34.82 1.53 -3.80
N GLN A 577 33.64 2.12 -3.59
CA GLN A 577 33.51 3.56 -3.62
C GLN A 577 33.81 4.15 -2.24
N THR A 578 34.91 4.88 -2.14
CA THR A 578 35.00 5.98 -1.15
C THR A 578 34.59 7.26 -1.87
N VAL A 579 33.29 7.47 -2.07
CA VAL A 579 32.82 8.78 -2.54
C VAL A 579 33.05 9.78 -1.41
N PRO A 580 33.55 10.99 -1.70
CA PRO A 580 33.40 12.13 -0.80
C PRO A 580 31.95 12.21 -0.29
N GLU A 581 31.72 12.30 1.02
CA GLU A 581 30.38 12.59 1.55
C GLU A 581 29.81 13.84 0.86
N ARG A 582 28.49 13.89 0.65
CA ARG A 582 27.83 15.05 0.03
C ARG A 582 28.27 16.37 0.70
N ASN A 583 28.78 17.32 -0.07
CA ASN A 583 29.39 18.60 0.37
C ASN A 583 30.79 18.52 1.01
N THR A 584 31.52 17.41 0.86
CA THR A 584 32.94 17.35 1.24
C THR A 584 33.84 17.65 0.04
N TRP A 585 34.88 18.44 0.29
CA TRP A 585 35.86 18.84 -0.73
C TRP A 585 37.13 18.02 -0.54
N HIS A 586 37.57 17.34 -1.58
CA HIS A 586 38.83 16.58 -1.60
C HIS A 586 39.86 17.33 -2.43
N ARG A 587 41.10 17.41 -1.94
CA ARG A 587 42.20 18.19 -2.53
C ARG A 587 43.29 17.32 -3.19
N ASP A 588 43.06 16.02 -3.26
CA ASP A 588 44.00 15.01 -3.74
C ASP A 588 43.32 14.04 -4.71
N ASN A 589 44.11 13.18 -5.36
CA ASN A 589 43.63 12.12 -6.25
C ASN A 589 42.58 11.23 -5.54
N VAL A 590 41.45 11.01 -6.20
CA VAL A 590 40.44 10.03 -5.79
C VAL A 590 40.64 8.78 -6.64
N THR A 591 40.98 7.67 -6.00
CA THR A 591 41.05 6.37 -6.68
C THR A 591 39.68 5.69 -6.59
N ILE A 592 39.09 5.36 -7.75
CA ILE A 592 37.88 4.55 -7.84
C ILE A 592 38.32 3.18 -8.33
N ASN A 593 38.17 2.16 -7.48
CA ASN A 593 38.45 0.78 -7.87
C ASN A 593 37.13 0.08 -8.15
N GLY A 594 36.97 -0.44 -9.36
CA GLY A 594 35.85 -1.26 -9.76
C GLY A 594 36.37 -2.55 -10.41
N THR A 595 35.74 -3.67 -10.09
CA THR A 595 35.83 -4.86 -10.95
C THR A 595 34.48 -5.03 -11.61
N ALA A 596 34.44 -5.22 -12.91
CA ALA A 596 33.23 -5.57 -13.64
C ALA A 596 33.52 -6.80 -14.51
N THR A 597 32.68 -7.83 -14.38
CA THR A 597 32.70 -8.92 -15.35
C THR A 597 32.16 -8.39 -16.67
N GLY A 598 32.85 -8.66 -17.78
CA GLY A 598 32.39 -8.26 -19.12
C GLY A 598 31.05 -8.88 -19.57
N ALA A 599 30.38 -9.61 -18.68
CA ALA A 599 29.06 -10.19 -18.87
C ALA A 599 27.93 -9.19 -18.54
N ILE A 600 28.14 -8.22 -17.65
CA ILE A 600 27.13 -7.23 -17.26
C ILE A 600 27.51 -5.87 -17.88
N PRO A 601 26.79 -5.35 -18.90
CA PRO A 601 27.10 -4.05 -19.50
C PRO A 601 26.80 -2.93 -18.51
N ARG A 602 27.80 -2.13 -18.08
CA ARG A 602 27.55 -0.95 -17.23
C ARG A 602 28.53 0.22 -17.47
N GLU A 603 28.01 1.41 -17.25
CA GLU A 603 28.74 2.64 -16.95
C GLU A 603 29.17 2.59 -15.47
N ILE A 604 30.47 2.46 -15.20
CA ILE A 604 31.01 2.31 -13.83
C ILE A 604 31.04 3.65 -13.09
N ILE A 605 31.09 4.77 -13.84
CA ILE A 605 31.15 6.13 -13.31
C ILE A 605 30.33 7.04 -14.24
N ARG A 606 29.38 7.77 -13.66
CA ARG A 606 28.75 8.95 -14.27
C ARG A 606 29.15 10.18 -13.46
N GLU A 607 29.75 11.17 -14.09
CA GLU A 607 30.09 12.45 -13.44
C GLU A 607 29.11 13.57 -13.83
N ASP A 608 28.84 14.49 -12.90
CA ASP A 608 28.08 15.74 -13.13
C ASP A 608 28.74 16.92 -12.39
N PHE A 609 30.08 17.03 -12.48
CA PHE A 609 30.83 18.03 -11.72
C PHE A 609 30.56 19.47 -12.21
N GLU A 610 29.60 20.15 -11.60
CA GLU A 610 29.39 21.59 -11.76
C GLU A 610 30.32 22.38 -10.82
N GLY A 611 31.61 22.48 -11.17
CA GLY A 611 32.66 23.06 -10.33
C GLY A 611 33.71 23.90 -11.07
N ARG A 612 34.18 24.97 -10.41
CA ARG A 612 35.21 25.87 -10.94
C ARG A 612 36.61 25.26 -10.74
N TRP A 613 37.06 24.44 -11.69
CA TRP A 613 38.39 23.83 -11.64
C TRP A 613 39.50 24.83 -11.98
N THR A 614 40.63 24.76 -11.27
CA THR A 614 41.78 25.69 -11.46
C THR A 614 42.85 25.15 -12.40
N SER A 615 42.71 23.91 -12.87
CA SER A 615 43.60 23.23 -13.81
C SER A 615 42.84 22.17 -14.61
N GLU A 616 43.42 21.74 -15.73
CA GLU A 616 43.00 20.54 -16.45
C GLU A 616 43.08 19.32 -15.53
N TRP A 617 42.17 18.36 -15.71
CA TRP A 617 42.19 17.07 -15.04
C TRP A 617 42.25 15.97 -16.11
N THR A 618 42.78 14.80 -15.73
CA THR A 618 42.98 13.65 -16.62
C THR A 618 42.51 12.37 -15.94
N THR A 619 41.87 11.47 -16.67
CA THR A 619 41.70 10.07 -16.28
C THR A 619 42.91 9.27 -16.75
N GLU A 620 43.41 8.35 -15.93
CA GLU A 620 44.47 7.41 -16.30
C GLU A 620 44.03 5.99 -15.92
N ASP A 621 44.13 5.06 -16.87
CA ASP A 621 43.93 3.64 -16.64
C ASP A 621 45.27 2.99 -16.27
N THR A 622 45.38 2.47 -15.06
CA THR A 622 46.59 1.82 -14.55
C THR A 622 46.73 0.35 -14.95
N ASP A 623 45.71 -0.27 -15.57
CA ASP A 623 45.72 -1.67 -16.03
C ASP A 623 45.14 -1.85 -17.45
N ALA A 624 45.78 -1.20 -18.43
CA ALA A 624 45.40 -1.24 -19.84
C ALA A 624 45.38 -2.63 -20.53
N VAL A 625 45.68 -3.71 -19.81
CA VAL A 625 45.74 -5.10 -20.32
C VAL A 625 44.51 -5.91 -19.89
N GLY A 626 43.73 -5.43 -18.91
CA GLY A 626 42.71 -6.21 -18.18
C GLY A 626 41.30 -6.28 -18.77
N GLY A 627 40.90 -5.37 -19.67
CA GLY A 627 39.50 -5.34 -20.14
C GLY A 627 39.19 -4.25 -21.17
N LYS A 628 37.99 -4.29 -21.75
CA LYS A 628 37.49 -3.21 -22.62
C LYS A 628 36.98 -2.05 -21.76
N ASP A 629 37.88 -1.19 -21.34
CA ASP A 629 37.52 0.03 -20.62
C ASP A 629 37.19 1.14 -21.63
N THR A 630 35.90 1.34 -21.92
CA THR A 630 35.43 2.50 -22.69
C THR A 630 35.18 3.66 -21.74
N TRP A 631 36.15 4.57 -21.64
CA TRP A 631 35.93 5.89 -21.04
C TRP A 631 35.22 6.79 -22.05
N GLY A 632 34.12 7.43 -21.64
CA GLY A 632 33.61 8.59 -22.35
C GLY A 632 34.68 9.69 -22.39
N VAL A 633 34.74 10.45 -23.47
CA VAL A 633 35.62 11.63 -23.54
C VAL A 633 35.03 12.69 -22.61
N SER A 634 35.64 12.94 -21.44
CA SER A 634 35.28 14.10 -20.64
C SER A 634 35.84 15.36 -21.33
N MET A 635 34.96 16.27 -21.73
CA MET A 635 35.37 17.56 -22.28
C MET A 635 35.43 18.56 -21.13
N ALA A 636 36.63 19.04 -20.82
CA ALA A 636 36.79 20.21 -19.95
C ALA A 636 36.07 21.42 -20.57
N ARG A 637 35.01 21.91 -19.94
CA ARG A 637 34.31 23.12 -20.37
C ARG A 637 35.03 24.37 -19.86
N THR A 638 35.71 25.09 -20.75
CA THR A 638 36.33 26.37 -20.40
C THR A 638 35.30 27.48 -20.36
N ARG A 639 34.95 28.00 -19.17
CA ARG A 639 34.28 29.26 -18.76
C ARG A 639 33.08 29.83 -19.57
N ASN A 640 32.88 29.51 -20.86
CA ASN A 640 31.91 30.12 -21.78
C ASN A 640 31.30 29.11 -22.80
N GLY A 641 31.20 27.81 -22.46
CA GLY A 641 30.52 26.81 -23.30
C GLY A 641 30.46 25.43 -22.67
#